data_AF-A0A960ELA0-F1
#
_entry.id   AF-A0A960ELA0-F1
#
_cell.length_a   1.000
_cell.length_b   1.000
_cell.length_c   1.000
_cell.angle_alpha   90.00
_cell.angle_beta   90.00
_cell.angle_gamma   90.00
#
_symmetry.space_group_name_H-M   'P 1'
#
loop_
_entity.id
_entity.type
_entity.pdbx_description
1 polymer ?
#
loop_
_entity_poly.entity_id
_entity_poly.type
_entity_poly.pdbx_seq_one_letter_code
_entity_poly.pdbx_strand_id
1 'polypeptide(L)'
;MNTIHLSGCTDLPLMRLLSGFGVIQAVGTQLDPSARFAWRRGELVVHTMATADELVDFFLDSWSPTPIISPWNGSSGFDGRAAQDDLEVIEGTSAPRFADYRDAISVGRSTFAELAHNPKFVDPSNSKITADGKARLLLLLRERLPDAALPWLDAAVVSLGHDTNNAPSFAYPAILGSGGNDGRLEFSRNFATKLVTVLSLTDGRGSMSRQRSEELLRQALFSGSTRLVGDATGMFDPAGAGDPRSAWKEKQFVSNPWTYVLCFIGTTMMRSSAARQWGAESGAHHGARHRSKLSATPFMFEMSPIGHASAASENARAEFWAPLWNDFWTLREIRHLLGQGRVSWRGKQAKNALDAVRGASSLGAARGVSVFNRFVFAERNGLSAFAVPAGQVRPRSSDVVPLTSELDRWLDRLEGKQVSNGVIAELHATKRALWNLAMAESPERLQDVLIALGGLEAQISRSPSAQEFVPPVPHLNAREWAQHLDDGSPEHRIALALATQRDWTTRRTLSLRTLIRPIRIDGRQPTWYGTRSTVSGLGSRPILQVLADALASRFIEVQREPLRNPSPRSSAEGTERSVATTGVGLAVCYPTRPVRVSLGDVAQFLNVAGSAFDLERFERLLIGYLPFSVGQREASSLAAESSLGSLSPRGPRDPFPYKDLLPMAYLLLAPFFVPLTEWNERTPEGSRVSRRLMARPRADWGALLAAGRTEEVVQRAITRLRIGGLQTKALSPLDARGAGSVIDPTLLAASLLIPIGSWSAADALARVVGDPAMETNPRGARQPDDELGESSELSGSSTISTP
;
A
#
# COMPACT_ATOMS: atom_id res chain seq x y z
N MET A 1 23.88 22.67 28.85
CA MET A 1 23.59 22.23 27.47
C MET A 1 22.60 23.21 26.89
N ASN A 2 23.00 23.90 25.83
CA ASN A 2 22.19 24.88 25.11
C ASN A 2 21.32 24.18 24.08
N THR A 3 20.11 24.69 23.86
CA THR A 3 19.23 24.28 22.77
C THR A 3 19.27 25.34 21.69
N ILE A 4 19.80 24.99 20.51
CA ILE A 4 19.96 25.91 19.39
C ILE A 4 19.06 25.46 18.25
N HIS A 5 18.18 26.35 17.80
CA HIS A 5 17.34 26.15 16.63
C HIS A 5 18.08 26.59 15.37
N LEU A 6 18.31 25.67 14.44
CA LEU A 6 19.00 25.93 13.18
C LEU A 6 17.97 26.12 12.07
N SER A 7 17.22 27.22 12.11
CA SER A 7 16.14 27.56 11.17
C SER A 7 16.59 27.72 9.71
N GLY A 8 17.90 27.79 9.44
CA GLY A 8 18.45 27.73 8.08
C GLY A 8 18.58 26.29 7.53
N CYS A 9 18.64 25.30 8.42
CA CYS A 9 18.72 23.87 8.13
C CYS A 9 17.31 23.24 8.19
N THR A 10 16.58 23.31 7.08
CA THR A 10 15.19 22.84 6.96
C THR A 10 15.09 21.50 6.24
N ASP A 11 13.95 20.84 6.39
CA ASP A 11 13.66 19.53 5.80
C ASP A 11 13.35 19.57 4.29
N LEU A 12 13.16 20.77 3.73
CA LEU A 12 13.03 21.08 2.32
C LEU A 12 13.69 22.44 1.99
N PRO A 13 14.27 22.64 0.79
CA PRO A 13 14.55 21.64 -0.25
C PRO A 13 15.70 20.69 0.13
N LEU A 14 16.04 19.72 -0.73
CA LEU A 14 17.06 18.70 -0.45
C LEU A 14 18.40 19.31 -0.01
N MET A 15 18.81 20.43 -0.62
CA MET A 15 20.03 21.15 -0.27
C MET A 15 20.09 21.52 1.22
N ARG A 16 19.02 22.10 1.77
CA ARG A 16 18.96 22.52 3.18
C ARG A 16 18.90 21.34 4.14
N LEU A 17 18.19 20.27 3.75
CA LEU A 17 18.12 19.04 4.54
C LEU A 17 19.51 18.41 4.67
N LEU A 18 20.23 18.30 3.55
CA LEU A 18 21.60 17.82 3.52
C LEU A 18 22.55 18.77 4.27
N SER A 19 22.35 20.09 4.23
CA SER A 19 23.11 21.02 5.06
C SER A 19 22.93 20.73 6.55
N GLY A 20 21.72 20.40 6.99
CA GLY A 20 21.45 19.94 8.35
C GLY A 20 22.24 18.69 8.72
N PHE A 21 22.29 17.69 7.83
CA PHE A 21 23.19 16.53 8.02
C PHE A 21 24.66 16.92 8.03
N GLY A 22 25.07 17.92 7.25
CA GLY A 22 26.41 18.49 7.29
C GLY A 22 26.77 19.07 8.65
N VAL A 23 25.86 19.85 9.25
CA VAL A 23 26.03 20.38 10.61
C VAL A 23 26.12 19.26 11.63
N ILE A 24 25.24 18.25 11.56
CA ILE A 24 25.28 17.07 12.43
C ILE A 24 26.66 16.39 12.36
N GLN A 25 27.16 16.18 11.14
CA GLN A 25 28.44 15.53 10.89
C GLN A 25 29.62 16.34 11.41
N ALA A 26 29.66 17.66 11.14
CA ALA A 26 30.75 18.53 11.55
C ALA A 26 30.79 18.73 13.06
N VAL A 27 29.65 19.13 13.66
CA VAL A 27 29.54 19.41 15.10
C VAL A 27 29.79 18.15 15.92
N GLY A 28 29.12 17.04 15.59
CA GLY A 28 29.25 15.80 16.36
C GLY A 28 30.61 15.11 16.21
N THR A 29 31.42 15.48 15.21
CA THR A 29 32.76 14.91 15.02
C THR A 29 33.85 15.81 15.62
N GLN A 30 33.75 17.14 15.48
CA GLN A 30 34.87 18.05 15.74
C GLN A 30 34.60 19.10 16.83
N LEU A 31 33.34 19.43 17.13
CA LEU A 31 33.01 20.46 18.14
C LEU A 31 32.58 19.84 19.47
N ASP A 32 31.55 18.98 19.44
CA ASP A 32 30.95 18.39 20.62
C ASP A 32 30.46 16.96 20.33
N PRO A 33 31.25 15.92 20.67
CA PRO A 33 30.85 14.53 20.50
C PRO A 33 29.61 14.10 21.30
N SER A 34 29.24 14.88 22.33
CA SER A 34 28.05 14.65 23.15
C SER A 34 26.80 15.36 22.60
N ALA A 35 26.95 16.15 21.52
CA ALA A 35 25.85 16.86 20.90
C ALA A 35 24.76 15.90 20.42
N ARG A 36 23.51 16.32 20.61
CA ARG A 36 22.33 15.57 20.19
C ARG A 36 21.47 16.39 19.26
N PHE A 37 20.85 15.73 18.29
CA PHE A 37 20.14 16.38 17.19
C PHE A 37 18.74 15.81 17.05
N ALA A 38 17.78 16.67 16.75
CA ALA A 38 16.39 16.31 16.47
C ALA A 38 15.81 17.23 15.39
N TRP A 39 14.80 16.77 14.68
CA TRP A 39 14.02 17.60 13.76
C TRP A 39 12.72 18.04 14.45
N ARG A 40 12.41 19.34 14.42
CA ARG A 40 11.20 19.90 15.01
C ARG A 40 10.56 20.87 14.02
N ARG A 41 9.30 20.63 13.64
CA ARG A 41 8.56 21.46 12.68
C ARG A 41 9.31 21.69 11.34
N GLY A 42 10.08 20.69 10.90
CA GLY A 42 10.88 20.78 9.68
C GLY A 42 12.24 21.46 9.85
N GLU A 43 12.66 21.85 11.05
CA GLU A 43 13.95 22.48 11.32
C GLU A 43 14.85 21.58 12.17
N LEU A 44 16.15 21.65 11.94
CA LEU A 44 17.14 20.98 12.78
C LEU A 44 17.31 21.71 14.12
N VAL A 45 17.29 20.96 15.22
CA VAL A 45 17.55 21.46 16.56
C VAL A 45 18.72 20.68 17.15
N VAL A 46 19.69 21.40 17.72
CA VAL A 46 20.87 20.80 18.38
C VAL A 46 20.89 21.11 19.87
N HIS A 47 21.17 20.09 20.66
CA HIS A 47 21.56 20.18 22.06
C HIS A 47 23.08 20.02 22.14
N THR A 48 23.78 21.04 22.57
CA THR A 48 25.26 21.06 22.63
C THR A 48 25.74 21.91 23.80
N MET A 49 27.01 21.77 24.18
CA MET A 49 27.64 22.66 25.15
C MET A 49 28.00 24.05 24.58
N ALA A 50 28.18 24.14 23.26
CA ALA A 50 28.47 25.41 22.57
C ALA A 50 27.25 26.35 22.53
N THR A 51 27.51 27.65 22.47
CA THR A 51 26.53 28.69 22.17
C THR A 51 26.33 28.84 20.66
N ALA A 52 25.34 29.64 20.26
CA ALA A 52 25.09 29.91 18.84
C ALA A 52 26.26 30.65 18.16
N ASP A 53 26.94 31.56 18.88
CA ASP A 53 28.09 32.29 18.34
C ASP A 53 29.34 31.41 18.29
N GLU A 54 29.61 30.60 19.33
CA GLU A 54 30.70 29.61 19.29
C GLU A 54 30.54 28.60 18.15
N LEU A 55 29.30 28.25 17.78
CA LEU A 55 29.03 27.41 16.61
C LEU A 55 29.41 28.11 15.29
N VAL A 56 29.19 29.41 15.18
CA VAL A 56 29.58 30.21 14.01
C VAL A 56 31.11 30.31 13.94
N ASP A 57 31.75 30.66 15.05
CA ASP A 57 33.21 30.76 15.16
C ASP A 57 33.88 29.40 14.88
N PHE A 58 33.25 28.29 15.30
CA PHE A 58 33.72 26.95 14.98
C PHE A 58 33.89 26.77 13.46
N PHE A 59 32.85 27.01 12.67
CA PHE A 59 32.91 26.83 11.21
C PHE A 59 33.87 27.80 10.52
N LEU A 60 33.98 29.04 11.01
CA LEU A 60 34.89 30.04 10.45
C LEU A 60 36.35 29.70 10.75
N ASP A 61 36.67 29.36 12.00
CA ASP A 61 38.05 29.47 12.51
C ASP A 61 38.69 28.14 12.95
N SER A 62 37.91 27.13 13.39
CA SER A 62 38.46 25.83 13.84
C SER A 62 38.07 24.58 13.03
N TRP A 63 36.95 24.59 12.32
CA TRP A 63 36.46 23.45 11.53
C TRP A 63 37.47 22.97 10.47
N SER A 64 37.70 21.65 10.44
CA SER A 64 38.53 20.96 9.47
C SER A 64 37.65 20.35 8.35
N PRO A 65 37.76 20.81 7.09
CA PRO A 65 36.91 20.34 6.02
C PRO A 65 37.15 18.87 5.65
N THR A 66 36.07 18.11 5.48
CA THR A 66 36.14 16.75 4.94
C THR A 66 36.66 16.78 3.50
N PRO A 67 37.70 16.00 3.14
CA PRO A 67 38.19 15.94 1.77
C PRO A 67 37.14 15.40 0.81
N ILE A 68 36.76 16.20 -0.18
CA ILE A 68 35.83 15.83 -1.25
C ILE A 68 36.57 15.97 -2.58
N ILE A 69 37.08 14.86 -3.09
CA ILE A 69 37.80 14.78 -4.35
C ILE A 69 37.24 13.66 -5.22
N SER A 70 37.20 13.86 -6.53
CA SER A 70 36.72 12.87 -7.49
C SER A 70 37.73 12.61 -8.61
N PRO A 71 38.96 12.10 -8.33
CA PRO A 71 40.00 11.92 -9.36
C PRO A 71 39.57 11.03 -10.54
N TRP A 72 38.49 10.25 -10.37
CA TRP A 72 37.89 9.39 -11.40
C TRP A 72 36.97 10.12 -12.38
N ASN A 73 36.73 11.42 -12.20
CA ASN A 73 35.95 12.26 -13.12
C ASN A 73 36.90 13.18 -13.91
N GLY A 74 36.66 13.37 -15.21
CA GLY A 74 37.55 14.18 -16.06
C GLY A 74 37.63 15.64 -15.61
N SER A 75 36.51 16.29 -15.30
CA SER A 75 36.46 17.72 -14.94
C SER A 75 36.83 18.05 -13.48
N SER A 76 37.48 17.13 -12.77
CA SER A 76 37.71 17.21 -11.32
C SER A 76 39.00 17.94 -10.89
N GLY A 77 39.88 18.30 -11.84
CA GLY A 77 41.19 18.92 -11.56
C GLY A 77 42.38 17.95 -11.60
N PHE A 78 42.13 16.65 -11.76
CA PHE A 78 43.18 15.61 -11.77
C PHE A 78 43.68 15.22 -13.18
N ASP A 79 42.98 15.63 -14.24
CA ASP A 79 43.31 15.30 -15.64
C ASP A 79 44.27 16.30 -16.32
N GLY A 80 44.70 17.34 -15.60
CA GLY A 80 45.61 18.37 -16.08
C GLY A 80 45.01 19.38 -17.06
N ARG A 81 43.69 19.40 -17.26
CA ARG A 81 43.01 20.23 -18.29
C ARG A 81 42.18 21.40 -17.75
N ALA A 82 41.96 21.47 -16.44
CA ALA A 82 41.19 22.53 -15.82
C ALA A 82 42.09 23.74 -15.48
N ALA A 83 41.72 24.95 -15.90
CA ALA A 83 42.42 26.19 -15.60
C ALA A 83 42.24 26.61 -14.12
N GLN A 84 43.36 26.99 -13.47
CA GLN A 84 43.52 27.48 -12.08
C GLN A 84 42.74 26.66 -11.05
N ASP A 85 43.35 25.57 -10.60
CA ASP A 85 42.71 24.56 -9.77
C ASP A 85 42.58 25.10 -8.32
N ASP A 86 41.35 25.30 -7.81
CA ASP A 86 41.12 25.61 -6.39
C ASP A 86 41.77 24.56 -5.45
N LEU A 87 42.03 23.36 -5.98
CA LEU A 87 42.83 22.33 -5.33
C LEU A 87 44.29 22.75 -5.12
N GLU A 88 44.92 23.48 -6.06
CA GLU A 88 46.29 24.02 -5.90
C GLU A 88 46.35 25.06 -4.77
N VAL A 89 45.29 25.86 -4.60
CA VAL A 89 45.16 26.79 -3.46
C VAL A 89 45.11 26.02 -2.15
N ILE A 90 44.35 24.93 -2.10
CA ILE A 90 44.27 24.05 -0.91
C ILE A 90 45.60 23.32 -0.66
N GLU A 91 46.30 22.88 -1.70
CA GLU A 91 47.65 22.28 -1.60
C GLU A 91 48.68 23.30 -1.08
N GLY A 92 48.58 24.55 -1.52
CA GLY A 92 49.50 25.64 -1.15
C GLY A 92 49.29 26.25 0.23
N THR A 93 48.13 26.06 0.87
CA THR A 93 47.88 26.61 2.21
C THR A 93 48.63 25.83 3.30
N SER A 94 49.22 26.55 4.25
CA SER A 94 49.86 25.99 5.45
C SER A 94 48.89 25.81 6.62
N ALA A 95 47.61 26.18 6.47
CA ALA A 95 46.64 26.07 7.54
C ALA A 95 46.46 24.60 8.00
N PRO A 96 46.53 24.30 9.32
CA PRO A 96 46.44 22.93 9.83
C PRO A 96 45.14 22.21 9.46
N ARG A 97 44.02 22.94 9.40
CA ARG A 97 42.70 22.42 9.05
C ARG A 97 42.58 21.80 7.65
N PHE A 98 43.55 22.01 6.76
CA PHE A 98 43.56 21.40 5.42
C PHE A 98 44.53 20.22 5.28
N ALA A 99 45.19 19.79 6.36
CA ALA A 99 46.18 18.71 6.30
C ALA A 99 45.63 17.44 5.62
N ASP A 100 44.50 16.92 6.11
CA ASP A 100 43.85 15.73 5.53
C ASP A 100 43.42 15.94 4.07
N TYR A 101 43.06 17.19 3.71
CA TYR A 101 42.65 17.54 2.35
C TYR A 101 43.85 17.52 1.41
N ARG A 102 44.98 18.11 1.81
CA ARG A 102 46.23 18.09 1.05
C ARG A 102 46.72 16.66 0.84
N ASP A 103 46.67 15.83 1.88
CA ASP A 103 47.05 14.41 1.79
C ASP A 103 46.15 13.66 0.79
N ALA A 104 44.84 13.89 0.83
CA ALA A 104 43.91 13.30 -0.12
C ALA A 104 44.20 13.73 -1.57
N ILE A 105 44.48 15.03 -1.82
CA ILE A 105 44.83 15.52 -3.17
C ILE A 105 46.13 14.88 -3.64
N SER A 106 47.17 14.84 -2.80
CA SER A 106 48.47 14.24 -3.11
C SER A 106 48.33 12.76 -3.49
N VAL A 107 47.55 11.98 -2.72
CA VAL A 107 47.24 10.58 -3.03
C VAL A 107 46.44 10.47 -4.34
N GLY A 108 45.46 11.34 -4.55
CA GLY A 108 44.65 11.37 -5.78
C GLY A 108 45.49 11.62 -7.03
N ARG A 109 46.39 12.62 -6.99
CA ARG A 109 47.28 12.99 -8.10
C ARG A 109 48.29 11.88 -8.38
N SER A 110 48.97 11.36 -7.35
CA SER A 110 49.96 10.29 -7.51
C SER A 110 49.35 8.99 -8.06
N THR A 111 48.15 8.61 -7.59
CA THR A 111 47.46 7.41 -8.06
C THR A 111 46.96 7.57 -9.51
N PHE A 112 46.47 8.76 -9.89
CA PHE A 112 46.09 9.03 -11.28
C PHE A 112 47.31 9.01 -12.21
N ALA A 113 48.42 9.65 -11.80
CA ALA A 113 49.66 9.67 -12.56
C ALA A 113 50.23 8.26 -12.79
N GLU A 114 50.16 7.37 -11.80
CA GLU A 114 50.54 5.96 -11.97
C GLU A 114 49.76 5.29 -13.12
N LEU A 115 48.44 5.47 -13.16
CA LEU A 115 47.59 4.87 -14.21
C LEU A 115 47.74 5.53 -15.58
N ALA A 116 48.13 6.81 -15.63
CA ALA A 116 48.29 7.57 -16.86
C ALA A 116 49.35 6.99 -17.82
N HIS A 117 50.30 6.19 -17.30
CA HIS A 117 51.31 5.50 -18.11
C HIS A 117 50.76 4.34 -18.95
N ASN A 118 49.52 3.89 -18.69
CA ASN A 118 48.92 2.76 -19.38
C ASN A 118 47.77 3.21 -20.31
N PRO A 119 47.94 3.07 -21.64
CA PRO A 119 46.90 3.43 -22.62
C PRO A 119 45.56 2.71 -22.45
N LYS A 120 45.55 1.56 -21.74
CA LYS A 120 44.31 0.85 -21.39
C LYS A 120 43.47 1.63 -20.37
N PHE A 121 44.11 2.38 -19.48
CA PHE A 121 43.48 3.05 -18.35
C PHE A 121 43.24 4.53 -18.60
N VAL A 122 44.14 5.19 -19.31
CA VAL A 122 44.02 6.60 -19.69
C VAL A 122 44.32 6.74 -21.16
N ASP A 123 43.41 7.38 -21.90
CA ASP A 123 43.58 7.65 -23.32
C ASP A 123 44.73 8.66 -23.53
N PRO A 124 45.81 8.29 -24.24
CA PRO A 124 46.96 9.17 -24.43
C PRO A 124 46.65 10.45 -25.22
N SER A 125 45.60 10.45 -26.05
CA SER A 125 45.24 11.58 -26.90
C SER A 125 44.49 12.68 -26.15
N ASN A 126 43.68 12.28 -25.16
CA ASN A 126 42.75 13.18 -24.48
C ASN A 126 42.82 13.09 -22.95
N SER A 127 43.80 12.40 -22.38
CA SER A 127 44.03 12.24 -20.93
C SER A 127 42.81 11.73 -20.16
N LYS A 128 41.79 11.19 -20.86
CA LYS A 128 40.53 10.78 -20.27
C LYS A 128 40.68 9.37 -19.73
N ILE A 129 40.22 9.18 -18.51
CA ILE A 129 40.17 7.85 -17.90
C ILE A 129 39.15 6.97 -18.62
N THR A 130 39.56 5.74 -18.97
CA THR A 130 38.70 4.73 -19.59
C THR A 130 37.80 4.08 -18.54
N ALA A 131 36.84 3.24 -18.95
CA ALA A 131 36.02 2.48 -17.99
C ALA A 131 36.85 1.54 -17.10
N ASP A 132 37.82 0.84 -17.70
CA ASP A 132 38.76 -0.03 -16.99
C ASP A 132 39.67 0.78 -16.05
N GLY A 133 40.15 1.93 -16.53
CA GLY A 133 40.95 2.85 -15.72
C GLY A 133 40.17 3.38 -14.52
N LYS A 134 38.90 3.76 -14.72
CA LYS A 134 38.01 4.22 -13.64
C LYS A 134 37.81 3.16 -12.59
N ALA A 135 37.53 1.91 -13.01
CA ALA A 135 37.40 0.79 -12.09
C ALA A 135 38.69 0.54 -11.29
N ARG A 136 39.85 0.55 -11.96
CA ARG A 136 41.15 0.35 -11.30
C ARG A 136 41.49 1.49 -10.33
N LEU A 137 41.25 2.74 -10.74
CA LEU A 137 41.51 3.93 -9.92
C LEU A 137 40.67 3.91 -8.65
N LEU A 138 39.38 3.57 -8.74
CA LEU A 138 38.49 3.48 -7.58
C LEU A 138 38.97 2.45 -6.55
N LEU A 139 39.50 1.30 -7.00
CA LEU A 139 40.08 0.29 -6.12
C LEU A 139 41.35 0.80 -5.42
N LEU A 140 42.27 1.42 -6.16
CA LEU A 140 43.51 1.96 -5.61
C LEU A 140 43.25 3.12 -4.64
N LEU A 141 42.32 4.01 -4.97
CA LEU A 141 41.92 5.10 -4.09
C LEU A 141 41.31 4.59 -2.79
N ARG A 142 40.52 3.51 -2.83
CA ARG A 142 39.97 2.90 -1.62
C ARG A 142 41.05 2.33 -0.69
N GLU A 143 42.16 1.87 -1.26
CA GLU A 143 43.31 1.33 -0.52
C GLU A 143 44.22 2.43 0.03
N ARG A 144 44.40 3.54 -0.70
CA ARG A 144 45.46 4.52 -0.43
C ARG A 144 44.97 5.85 0.15
N LEU A 145 43.71 6.22 -0.03
CA LEU A 145 43.19 7.49 0.48
C LEU A 145 43.24 7.53 2.01
N PRO A 146 43.48 8.71 2.60
CA PRO A 146 43.40 8.86 4.05
C PRO A 146 41.97 8.60 4.53
N ASP A 147 41.83 8.11 5.77
CA ASP A 147 40.53 7.77 6.39
C ASP A 147 39.53 8.94 6.34
N ALA A 148 40.02 10.18 6.39
CA ALA A 148 39.20 11.39 6.29
C ALA A 148 38.50 11.55 4.92
N ALA A 149 39.06 11.00 3.83
CA ALA A 149 38.53 11.10 2.47
C ALA A 149 37.60 9.92 2.09
N LEU A 150 37.76 8.76 2.74
CA LEU A 150 36.89 7.59 2.54
C LEU A 150 35.38 7.88 2.68
N PRO A 151 34.92 8.72 3.62
CA PRO A 151 33.55 9.21 3.70
C PRO A 151 32.89 9.62 2.38
N TRP A 152 33.62 10.39 1.56
CA TRP A 152 33.13 10.87 0.28
C TRP A 152 33.10 9.75 -0.76
N LEU A 153 34.17 8.96 -0.84
CA LEU A 153 34.26 7.81 -1.74
C LEU A 153 33.12 6.82 -1.49
N ASP A 154 32.85 6.48 -0.23
CA ASP A 154 31.78 5.56 0.19
C ASP A 154 30.36 6.06 -0.08
N ALA A 155 30.19 7.39 -0.12
CA ALA A 155 28.92 8.01 -0.46
C ALA A 155 28.74 8.09 -1.98
N ALA A 156 29.78 8.44 -2.74
CA ALA A 156 29.70 8.63 -4.19
C ALA A 156 29.75 7.30 -4.97
N VAL A 157 30.40 6.27 -4.43
CA VAL A 157 30.66 5.00 -5.12
C VAL A 157 30.42 3.82 -4.19
N VAL A 158 29.55 2.91 -4.63
CA VAL A 158 29.28 1.65 -3.94
C VAL A 158 29.90 0.49 -4.72
N SER A 159 30.76 -0.29 -4.08
CA SER A 159 31.27 -1.54 -4.65
C SER A 159 30.23 -2.65 -4.51
N LEU A 160 29.99 -3.38 -5.60
CA LEU A 160 29.03 -4.49 -5.70
C LEU A 160 29.71 -5.83 -6.00
N GLY A 161 31.01 -5.96 -5.70
CA GLY A 161 31.79 -7.14 -6.03
C GLY A 161 32.13 -7.21 -7.53
N HIS A 162 31.95 -8.38 -8.13
CA HIS A 162 32.25 -8.62 -9.55
C HIS A 162 30.97 -8.88 -10.36
N ASP A 163 30.95 -8.43 -11.61
CA ASP A 163 29.87 -8.73 -12.55
C ASP A 163 29.99 -10.16 -13.12
N THR A 164 29.09 -10.51 -14.05
CA THR A 164 29.07 -11.84 -14.68
C THR A 164 30.33 -12.16 -15.50
N ASN A 165 31.10 -11.14 -15.87
CA ASN A 165 32.36 -11.27 -16.61
C ASN A 165 33.57 -11.20 -15.68
N ASN A 166 33.36 -11.30 -14.37
CA ASN A 166 34.37 -11.18 -13.33
C ASN A 166 35.09 -9.81 -13.34
N ALA A 167 34.44 -8.75 -13.84
CA ALA A 167 34.94 -7.38 -13.78
C ALA A 167 34.37 -6.65 -12.54
N PRO A 168 35.12 -5.72 -11.92
CA PRO A 168 34.63 -4.98 -10.76
C PRO A 168 33.36 -4.19 -11.10
N SER A 169 32.32 -4.37 -10.29
CA SER A 169 31.02 -3.72 -10.48
C SER A 169 30.80 -2.62 -9.44
N PHE A 170 30.36 -1.46 -9.91
CA PHE A 170 30.03 -0.32 -9.07
C PHE A 170 28.60 0.18 -9.28
N ALA A 171 28.05 0.80 -8.25
CA ALA A 171 26.85 1.61 -8.29
C ALA A 171 27.16 3.06 -7.92
N TYR A 172 26.42 3.98 -8.52
CA TYR A 172 26.49 5.41 -8.23
C TYR A 172 25.15 5.85 -7.66
N PRO A 173 25.10 6.31 -6.40
CA PRO A 173 23.87 6.80 -5.80
C PRO A 173 23.34 8.03 -6.52
N ALA A 174 22.06 8.03 -6.89
CA ALA A 174 21.45 9.10 -7.69
C ALA A 174 21.53 10.49 -7.02
N ILE A 175 21.57 10.54 -5.69
CA ILE A 175 21.77 11.76 -4.89
C ILE A 175 23.13 12.43 -5.15
N LEU A 176 24.10 11.70 -5.70
CA LEU A 176 25.41 12.20 -6.12
C LEU A 176 25.65 11.97 -7.63
N GLY A 177 24.57 11.86 -8.39
CA GLY A 177 24.58 11.67 -9.84
C GLY A 177 25.40 10.46 -10.30
N SER A 178 26.34 10.66 -11.22
CA SER A 178 27.16 9.58 -11.80
C SER A 178 28.51 9.38 -11.10
N GLY A 179 28.51 9.49 -9.77
CA GLY A 179 29.70 9.38 -8.91
C GLY A 179 30.40 10.71 -8.75
N GLY A 180 29.69 11.72 -8.27
CA GLY A 180 30.25 13.06 -8.02
C GLY A 180 29.99 14.07 -9.14
N ASN A 181 29.17 13.73 -10.14
CA ASN A 181 28.84 14.62 -11.25
C ASN A 181 27.34 14.61 -11.58
N ASP A 182 26.85 15.75 -12.04
CA ASP A 182 25.53 15.91 -12.66
C ASP A 182 25.66 16.68 -13.99
N GLY A 183 25.61 15.95 -15.10
CA GLY A 183 25.85 16.51 -16.43
C GLY A 183 27.27 17.09 -16.55
N ARG A 184 27.36 18.43 -16.62
CA ARG A 184 28.65 19.17 -16.66
C ARG A 184 29.09 19.68 -15.29
N LEU A 185 28.25 19.54 -14.26
CA LEU A 185 28.52 20.05 -12.93
C LEU A 185 29.34 19.01 -12.15
N GLU A 186 30.61 19.31 -11.89
CA GLU A 186 31.49 18.48 -11.08
C GLU A 186 31.43 18.90 -9.60
N PHE A 187 30.93 18.01 -8.75
CA PHE A 187 30.62 18.37 -7.37
C PHE A 187 31.86 18.63 -6.52
N SER A 188 32.91 17.83 -6.66
CA SER A 188 34.14 18.01 -5.87
C SER A 188 34.85 19.31 -6.22
N ARG A 189 34.88 19.67 -7.50
CA ARG A 189 35.48 20.91 -7.97
C ARG A 189 34.70 22.11 -7.43
N ASN A 190 33.39 22.13 -7.60
CA ASN A 190 32.55 23.20 -7.08
C ASN A 190 32.68 23.33 -5.55
N PHE A 191 32.75 22.21 -4.84
CA PHE A 191 32.97 22.20 -3.40
C PHE A 191 34.29 22.88 -3.03
N ALA A 192 35.39 22.54 -3.71
CA ALA A 192 36.69 23.19 -3.51
C ALA A 192 36.63 24.70 -3.79
N THR A 193 36.00 25.12 -4.89
CA THR A 193 35.77 26.54 -5.21
C THR A 193 35.02 27.26 -4.10
N LYS A 194 33.93 26.68 -3.59
CA LYS A 194 33.16 27.30 -2.50
C LYS A 194 33.95 27.33 -1.21
N LEU A 195 34.72 26.29 -0.91
CA LEU A 195 35.54 26.22 0.28
C LEU A 195 36.63 27.29 0.30
N VAL A 196 37.36 27.44 -0.81
CA VAL A 196 38.34 28.53 -1.02
C VAL A 196 37.68 29.90 -0.86
N THR A 197 36.48 30.05 -1.41
CA THR A 197 35.73 31.31 -1.35
C THR A 197 35.27 31.64 0.07
N VAL A 198 34.62 30.71 0.78
CA VAL A 198 34.02 30.99 2.11
C VAL A 198 35.07 31.09 3.22
N LEU A 199 36.23 30.46 3.04
CA LEU A 199 37.34 30.54 4.00
C LEU A 199 38.40 31.57 3.60
N SER A 200 38.13 32.37 2.55
CA SER A 200 38.99 33.49 2.12
C SER A 200 40.45 33.08 1.90
N LEU A 201 40.70 31.93 1.26
CA LEU A 201 42.06 31.38 1.10
C LEU A 201 42.89 32.07 0.01
N THR A 202 42.29 32.98 -0.76
CA THR A 202 42.96 33.75 -1.81
C THR A 202 42.89 35.24 -1.53
N ASP A 203 43.94 35.97 -1.92
CA ASP A 203 44.00 37.43 -1.84
C ASP A 203 43.72 38.04 -3.22
N GLY A 204 42.79 39.02 -3.30
CA GLY A 204 42.53 39.76 -4.54
C GLY A 204 41.14 40.35 -4.71
N ARG A 205 40.93 41.07 -5.82
CA ARG A 205 39.62 41.60 -6.25
C ARG A 205 38.69 40.43 -6.60
N GLY A 206 37.92 39.96 -5.64
CA GLY A 206 37.01 38.81 -5.78
C GLY A 206 36.98 37.89 -4.55
N SER A 207 37.95 38.01 -3.64
CA SER A 207 37.95 37.27 -2.38
C SER A 207 36.84 37.76 -1.45
N MET A 208 36.14 36.82 -0.81
CA MET A 208 35.09 37.11 0.15
C MET A 208 35.71 37.60 1.46
N SER A 209 35.22 38.70 2.03
CA SER A 209 35.69 39.11 3.37
C SER A 209 35.19 38.15 4.45
N ARG A 210 35.92 38.01 5.56
CA ARG A 210 35.49 37.19 6.72
C ARG A 210 34.11 37.59 7.21
N GLN A 211 33.84 38.90 7.36
CA GLN A 211 32.53 39.42 7.76
C GLN A 211 31.42 38.96 6.81
N ARG A 212 31.68 38.99 5.50
CA ARG A 212 30.72 38.55 4.49
C ARG A 212 30.47 37.05 4.54
N SER A 213 31.52 36.28 4.81
CA SER A 213 31.42 34.84 5.03
C SER A 213 30.59 34.52 6.28
N GLU A 214 30.80 35.26 7.38
CA GLU A 214 30.02 35.12 8.62
C GLU A 214 28.53 35.42 8.38
N GLU A 215 28.18 36.50 7.68
CA GLU A 215 26.79 36.82 7.33
C GLU A 215 26.11 35.68 6.57
N LEU A 216 26.82 35.09 5.60
CA LEU A 216 26.32 33.96 4.82
C LEU A 216 26.21 32.70 5.68
N LEU A 217 27.18 32.42 6.56
CA LEU A 217 27.13 31.27 7.46
C LEU A 217 25.96 31.39 8.44
N ARG A 218 25.76 32.56 9.05
CA ARG A 218 24.63 32.84 9.95
C ARG A 218 23.30 32.63 9.22
N GLN A 219 23.20 33.05 7.96
CA GLN A 219 22.01 32.78 7.16
C GLN A 219 21.82 31.28 6.86
N ALA A 220 22.89 30.53 6.60
CA ALA A 220 22.83 29.09 6.35
C ALA A 220 22.40 28.30 7.61
N LEU A 221 22.80 28.75 8.80
CA LEU A 221 22.48 28.09 10.07
C LEU A 221 21.13 28.54 10.64
N PHE A 222 20.84 29.83 10.65
CA PHE A 222 19.72 30.43 11.40
C PHE A 222 18.63 31.04 10.53
N SER A 223 18.73 30.93 9.20
CA SER A 223 17.91 31.71 8.27
C SER A 223 18.15 33.22 8.45
N GLY A 224 17.62 34.04 7.55
CA GLY A 224 17.81 35.49 7.59
C GLY A 224 17.89 36.12 6.21
N SER A 225 17.86 37.45 6.19
CA SER A 225 17.99 38.24 4.97
C SER A 225 19.45 38.61 4.75
N THR A 226 20.09 38.00 3.76
CA THR A 226 21.39 38.41 3.25
C THR A 226 21.40 38.31 1.74
N ARG A 227 22.20 39.14 1.08
CA ARG A 227 22.38 39.06 -0.37
C ARG A 227 23.03 37.71 -0.73
N LEU A 228 22.50 37.00 -1.71
CA LEU A 228 23.09 35.72 -2.17
C LEU A 228 24.13 35.97 -3.27
N VAL A 229 24.95 34.95 -3.57
CA VAL A 229 26.01 35.01 -4.59
C VAL A 229 25.54 34.28 -5.84
N GLY A 230 25.91 34.79 -7.03
CA GLY A 230 25.62 34.13 -8.30
C GLY A 230 26.27 32.75 -8.38
N ASP A 231 25.48 31.67 -8.39
CA ASP A 231 26.01 30.31 -8.28
C ASP A 231 25.01 29.22 -8.67
N ALA A 232 25.48 28.18 -9.36
CA ALA A 232 24.67 27.05 -9.78
C ALA A 232 24.66 25.95 -8.69
N THR A 233 23.49 25.69 -8.12
CA THR A 233 23.28 24.72 -7.02
C THR A 233 23.12 23.26 -7.49
N GLY A 234 22.99 23.04 -8.81
CA GLY A 234 22.74 21.72 -9.38
C GLY A 234 21.38 21.15 -8.99
N MET A 235 21.30 19.82 -8.87
CA MET A 235 20.05 19.10 -8.61
C MET A 235 19.38 19.37 -7.25
N PHE A 236 20.10 19.96 -6.28
CA PHE A 236 19.69 20.00 -4.87
C PHE A 236 18.73 21.14 -4.51
N ASP A 237 18.67 22.19 -5.33
CA ASP A 237 17.76 23.32 -5.14
C ASP A 237 17.05 23.70 -6.45
N PRO A 238 15.92 23.03 -6.76
CA PRO A 238 15.14 23.29 -7.97
C PRO A 238 14.55 24.71 -8.02
N ALA A 239 14.32 25.36 -6.87
CA ALA A 239 13.75 26.71 -6.82
C ALA A 239 14.83 27.76 -7.12
N GLY A 240 16.05 27.56 -6.60
CA GLY A 240 17.23 28.36 -6.94
C GLY A 240 17.66 28.24 -8.41
N ALA A 241 17.18 27.22 -9.13
CA ALA A 241 17.47 26.97 -10.53
C ALA A 241 16.72 27.87 -11.54
N GLY A 242 15.69 28.60 -11.09
CA GLY A 242 14.84 29.46 -11.93
C GLY A 242 13.85 28.70 -12.84
N ASP A 243 12.77 29.36 -13.24
CA ASP A 243 11.76 28.78 -14.16
C ASP A 243 12.27 28.83 -15.61
N PRO A 244 12.40 27.69 -16.31
CA PRO A 244 12.76 27.63 -17.73
C PRO A 244 11.81 28.44 -18.65
N ARG A 245 10.59 28.74 -18.20
CA ARG A 245 9.57 29.51 -18.94
C ARG A 245 9.60 31.01 -18.67
N SER A 246 10.46 31.48 -17.76
CA SER A 246 10.61 32.91 -17.51
C SER A 246 11.31 33.59 -18.69
N ALA A 247 10.62 34.54 -19.34
CA ALA A 247 11.06 35.20 -20.58
C ALA A 247 12.22 36.20 -20.41
N TRP A 248 12.73 36.38 -19.19
CA TRP A 248 13.78 37.36 -18.88
C TRP A 248 15.16 36.71 -18.96
N LYS A 249 15.87 37.04 -20.05
CA LYS A 249 17.26 36.70 -20.31
C LYS A 249 18.17 37.33 -19.24
N GLU A 250 18.40 36.62 -18.15
CA GLU A 250 19.66 36.57 -17.38
C GLU A 250 19.50 35.52 -16.27
N LYS A 251 20.00 34.30 -16.51
CA LYS A 251 20.00 33.22 -15.51
C LYS A 251 21.06 33.51 -14.43
N GLN A 252 20.81 34.48 -13.57
CA GLN A 252 21.60 34.63 -12.35
C GLN A 252 21.03 33.68 -11.30
N PHE A 253 21.43 32.41 -11.38
CA PHE A 253 21.27 31.47 -10.28
C PHE A 253 21.89 32.10 -9.04
N VAL A 254 21.19 32.13 -7.90
CA VAL A 254 21.75 32.67 -6.66
C VAL A 254 21.70 31.63 -5.56
N SER A 255 22.83 31.44 -4.87
CA SER A 255 22.96 30.46 -3.79
C SER A 255 23.73 31.04 -2.60
N ASN A 256 23.64 30.34 -1.48
CA ASN A 256 24.56 30.53 -0.37
C ASN A 256 25.68 29.47 -0.45
N PRO A 257 26.94 29.87 -0.68
CA PRO A 257 28.09 28.96 -0.71
C PRO A 257 28.24 28.09 0.54
N TRP A 258 27.94 28.61 1.73
CA TRP A 258 27.98 27.83 2.98
C TRP A 258 26.94 26.71 2.99
N THR A 259 25.74 26.97 2.47
CA THR A 259 24.70 25.94 2.34
C THR A 259 25.17 24.81 1.42
N TYR A 260 25.85 25.13 0.31
CA TYR A 260 26.46 24.13 -0.58
C TYR A 260 27.55 23.32 0.12
N VAL A 261 28.48 23.98 0.81
CA VAL A 261 29.55 23.32 1.59
C VAL A 261 28.96 22.36 2.63
N LEU A 262 28.01 22.84 3.45
CA LEU A 262 27.33 22.01 4.45
C LEU A 262 26.56 20.86 3.81
N CYS A 263 25.88 21.10 2.68
CA CYS A 263 25.15 20.06 1.94
C CYS A 263 26.06 18.89 1.58
N PHE A 264 27.22 19.17 0.99
CA PHE A 264 28.15 18.13 0.57
C PHE A 264 28.79 17.37 1.74
N ILE A 265 29.09 18.05 2.85
CA ILE A 265 29.48 17.36 4.09
C ILE A 265 28.37 16.39 4.52
N GLY A 266 27.10 16.82 4.45
CA GLY A 266 25.95 15.98 4.80
C GLY A 266 25.78 14.76 3.89
N THR A 267 26.09 14.88 2.59
CA THR A 267 26.05 13.72 1.67
C THR A 267 27.00 12.61 2.10
N THR A 268 28.11 12.92 2.78
CA THR A 268 29.05 11.92 3.29
C THR A 268 28.46 11.03 4.39
N MET A 269 27.28 11.35 4.92
CA MET A 269 26.55 10.47 5.85
C MET A 269 25.79 9.35 5.12
N MET A 270 25.58 9.47 3.81
CA MET A 270 24.81 8.52 2.98
C MET A 270 25.66 7.32 2.51
N ARG A 271 26.36 6.67 3.44
CA ARG A 271 27.28 5.56 3.14
C ARG A 271 26.54 4.22 3.13
N SER A 272 26.83 3.40 2.13
CA SER A 272 26.30 2.03 2.05
C SER A 272 27.06 1.10 3.00
N SER A 273 26.37 0.38 3.89
CA SER A 273 27.02 -0.66 4.71
C SER A 273 27.36 -1.91 3.89
N ALA A 274 28.38 -2.65 4.33
CA ALA A 274 28.79 -3.92 3.70
C ALA A 274 27.63 -4.91 3.56
N ALA A 275 26.75 -5.01 4.56
CA ALA A 275 25.55 -5.86 4.50
C ALA A 275 24.61 -5.50 3.34
N ARG A 276 24.51 -4.21 2.98
CA ARG A 276 23.69 -3.74 1.84
C ARG A 276 24.38 -4.03 0.51
N GLN A 277 25.70 -3.90 0.46
CA GLN A 277 26.52 -4.25 -0.70
C GLN A 277 26.38 -5.75 -1.01
N TRP A 278 26.53 -6.60 0.00
CA TRP A 278 26.39 -8.05 -0.11
C TRP A 278 24.96 -8.49 -0.47
N GLY A 279 23.94 -7.83 0.09
CA GLY A 279 22.53 -8.08 -0.26
C GLY A 279 22.21 -7.71 -1.71
N ALA A 280 22.85 -6.65 -2.24
CA ALA A 280 22.75 -6.28 -3.65
C ALA A 280 23.52 -7.25 -4.57
N GLU A 281 24.70 -7.73 -4.13
CA GLU A 281 25.56 -8.69 -4.84
C GLU A 281 24.95 -10.10 -4.93
N SER A 282 24.46 -10.65 -3.82
CA SER A 282 23.82 -11.99 -3.78
C SER A 282 22.59 -12.10 -4.69
N GLY A 283 21.95 -10.97 -5.00
CA GLY A 283 20.85 -10.88 -5.94
C GLY A 283 21.28 -10.88 -7.42
N ALA A 284 22.52 -10.53 -7.74
CA ALA A 284 23.03 -10.43 -9.11
C ALA A 284 23.28 -11.80 -9.75
N HIS A 285 23.64 -12.83 -8.96
CA HIS A 285 24.03 -14.16 -9.46
C HIS A 285 22.90 -15.02 -10.08
N HIS A 286 21.63 -14.62 -9.99
CA HIS A 286 20.48 -15.46 -10.40
C HIS A 286 19.74 -14.98 -11.68
N GLY A 287 20.44 -14.35 -12.64
CA GLY A 287 19.89 -14.12 -13.99
C GLY A 287 18.68 -13.17 -14.11
N ALA A 288 18.31 -12.47 -13.03
CA ALA A 288 17.23 -11.48 -13.04
C ALA A 288 17.71 -10.19 -13.71
N ARG A 289 17.35 -10.00 -14.98
CA ARG A 289 17.86 -8.95 -15.90
C ARG A 289 17.65 -7.48 -15.50
N HIS A 290 17.02 -7.16 -14.38
CA HIS A 290 16.97 -5.79 -13.85
C HIS A 290 16.70 -5.82 -12.34
N ARG A 291 17.76 -5.74 -11.52
CA ARG A 291 17.63 -5.38 -10.11
C ARG A 291 18.48 -4.14 -9.86
N SER A 292 17.88 -3.10 -9.30
CA SER A 292 18.55 -1.82 -9.14
C SER A 292 19.72 -1.86 -8.17
N LYS A 293 20.88 -1.49 -8.73
CA LYS A 293 22.11 -1.12 -8.03
C LYS A 293 21.90 -0.06 -6.94
N LEU A 294 20.76 0.67 -6.95
CA LEU A 294 20.40 1.68 -5.96
C LEU A 294 20.08 1.09 -4.58
N SER A 295 19.73 -0.20 -4.50
CA SER A 295 19.37 -0.88 -3.23
C SER A 295 20.51 -0.90 -2.21
N ALA A 296 21.75 -0.64 -2.63
CA ALA A 296 22.88 -0.56 -1.74
C ALA A 296 22.94 0.77 -0.96
N THR A 297 22.42 1.87 -1.53
CA THR A 297 22.40 3.19 -0.90
C THR A 297 21.33 3.26 0.20
N PRO A 298 21.59 3.86 1.38
CA PRO A 298 20.57 4.06 2.41
C PRO A 298 19.33 4.80 1.90
N PHE A 299 18.15 4.24 2.16
CA PHE A 299 16.85 4.85 1.85
C PHE A 299 16.66 5.32 0.39
N MET A 300 17.37 4.70 -0.55
CA MET A 300 17.20 4.94 -1.98
C MET A 300 16.45 3.79 -2.62
N PHE A 301 15.48 4.13 -3.46
CA PHE A 301 14.58 3.18 -4.11
C PHE A 301 14.51 3.44 -5.61
N GLU A 302 14.16 2.41 -6.37
CA GLU A 302 13.74 2.57 -7.76
C GLU A 302 12.52 3.49 -7.82
N MET A 303 12.56 4.43 -8.75
CA MET A 303 11.43 5.30 -8.99
C MET A 303 10.25 4.48 -9.51
N SER A 304 9.08 4.72 -8.93
CA SER A 304 7.81 4.26 -9.43
C SER A 304 6.93 5.47 -9.74
N PRO A 305 6.28 5.56 -10.92
CA PRO A 305 5.35 6.66 -11.21
C PRO A 305 4.16 6.70 -10.23
N ILE A 306 3.97 5.62 -9.46
CA ILE A 306 2.98 5.49 -8.41
C ILE A 306 3.38 6.38 -7.22
N GLY A 307 2.50 7.33 -6.86
CA GLY A 307 2.74 8.26 -5.75
C GLY A 307 3.45 9.57 -6.14
N HIS A 308 3.82 9.74 -7.41
CA HIS A 308 4.22 11.03 -8.01
C HIS A 308 4.01 10.99 -9.53
N ALA A 309 2.74 11.03 -9.96
CA ALA A 309 2.35 10.76 -11.35
C ALA A 309 2.98 11.73 -12.39
N SER A 310 3.30 12.96 -11.99
CA SER A 310 3.99 13.95 -12.83
C SER A 310 5.41 13.52 -13.24
N ALA A 311 6.06 12.62 -12.50
CA ALA A 311 7.36 12.08 -12.89
C ALA A 311 7.25 10.88 -13.85
N ALA A 312 6.06 10.41 -14.21
CA ALA A 312 5.92 9.36 -15.21
C ALA A 312 6.32 9.83 -16.62
N SER A 313 6.16 11.14 -16.89
CA SER A 313 6.56 11.80 -18.15
C SER A 313 7.99 12.34 -18.14
N GLU A 314 8.65 12.32 -16.99
CA GLU A 314 10.02 12.81 -16.79
C GLU A 314 10.91 11.57 -16.62
N ASN A 315 12.11 11.51 -17.20
CA ASN A 315 13.01 10.34 -17.07
C ASN A 315 13.55 10.20 -15.63
N ALA A 316 12.68 9.87 -14.67
CA ALA A 316 13.02 9.79 -13.26
C ALA A 316 13.61 8.43 -12.93
N ARG A 317 14.85 8.43 -12.42
CA ARG A 317 15.66 7.20 -12.26
C ARG A 317 15.61 6.62 -10.85
N ALA A 318 15.40 7.45 -9.85
CA ALA A 318 15.51 7.06 -8.45
C ALA A 318 14.67 7.95 -7.55
N GLU A 319 14.40 7.44 -6.35
CA GLU A 319 13.76 8.18 -5.28
C GLU A 319 14.57 8.04 -3.99
N PHE A 320 14.81 9.14 -3.28
CA PHE A 320 15.47 9.16 -1.97
C PHE A 320 14.48 9.55 -0.89
N TRP A 321 14.47 8.78 0.21
CA TRP A 321 13.61 9.01 1.36
C TRP A 321 14.47 9.46 2.54
N ALA A 322 14.54 10.77 2.76
CA ALA A 322 15.31 11.32 3.86
C ALA A 322 14.62 11.05 5.21
N PRO A 323 15.26 10.32 6.14
CA PRO A 323 14.67 10.06 7.45
C PRO A 323 14.77 11.29 8.35
N LEU A 324 13.67 11.63 9.01
CA LEU A 324 13.55 12.67 10.02
C LEU A 324 13.03 12.04 11.32
N TRP A 325 13.54 12.51 12.45
CA TRP A 325 13.25 11.98 13.77
C TRP A 325 13.01 13.13 14.76
N ASN A 326 12.13 12.89 15.73
CA ASN A 326 11.77 13.92 16.73
C ASN A 326 12.64 13.85 17.99
N ASP A 327 13.21 12.70 18.32
CA ASP A 327 13.97 12.50 19.57
C ASP A 327 15.43 12.93 19.43
N PHE A 328 16.07 13.35 20.52
CA PHE A 328 17.45 13.84 20.47
C PHE A 328 18.46 12.71 20.38
N TRP A 329 19.10 12.55 19.22
CA TRP A 329 20.07 11.50 18.93
C TRP A 329 21.49 12.04 18.77
N THR A 330 22.45 11.28 19.28
CA THR A 330 23.88 11.51 19.05
C THR A 330 24.27 11.20 17.61
N LEU A 331 25.40 11.73 17.15
CA LEU A 331 25.95 11.40 15.83
C LEU A 331 26.12 9.89 15.61
N ARG A 332 26.48 9.13 16.66
CA ARG A 332 26.65 7.68 16.59
C ARG A 332 25.33 6.97 16.26
N GLU A 333 24.23 7.37 16.91
CA GLU A 333 22.90 6.80 16.67
C GLU A 333 22.40 7.14 15.26
N ILE A 334 22.65 8.37 14.80
CA ILE A 334 22.27 8.81 13.45
C ILE A 334 23.06 8.04 12.38
N ARG A 335 24.38 7.89 12.56
CA ARG A 335 25.21 7.06 11.67
C ARG A 335 24.76 5.60 11.66
N HIS A 336 24.30 5.07 12.79
CA HIS A 336 23.75 3.72 12.86
C HIS A 336 22.44 3.59 12.05
N LEU A 337 21.52 4.56 12.18
CA LEU A 337 20.28 4.61 11.39
C LEU A 337 20.59 4.64 9.89
N LEU A 338 21.43 5.59 9.45
CA LEU A 338 21.77 5.78 8.04
C LEU A 338 22.56 4.59 7.49
N GLY A 339 23.50 4.03 8.25
CA GLY A 339 24.27 2.86 7.84
C GLY A 339 23.41 1.60 7.63
N GLN A 340 22.36 1.41 8.44
CA GLN A 340 21.38 0.36 8.19
C GLN A 340 20.51 0.67 6.97
N GLY A 341 20.00 1.90 6.87
CA GLY A 341 19.21 2.37 5.73
C GLY A 341 17.98 1.50 5.40
N ARG A 342 17.47 0.77 6.41
CA ARG A 342 16.58 -0.37 6.20
C ARG A 342 15.13 0.08 6.15
N VAL A 343 14.48 -0.25 5.03
CA VAL A 343 13.03 -0.29 4.91
C VAL A 343 12.73 -1.62 4.27
N SER A 344 12.03 -2.48 4.99
CA SER A 344 11.78 -3.86 4.59
C SER A 344 10.32 -4.14 4.38
N TRP A 345 10.04 -4.90 3.32
CA TRP A 345 8.73 -5.46 3.02
C TRP A 345 8.88 -6.98 2.99
N ARG A 346 8.09 -7.69 3.82
CA ARG A 346 8.15 -9.16 3.99
C ARG A 346 9.54 -9.71 4.30
N GLY A 347 10.26 -9.02 5.18
CA GLY A 347 11.62 -9.41 5.58
C GLY A 347 12.71 -9.15 4.53
N LYS A 348 12.36 -8.60 3.35
CA LYS A 348 13.32 -8.21 2.30
C LYS A 348 13.46 -6.71 2.24
N GLN A 349 14.63 -6.20 1.86
CA GLN A 349 14.80 -4.76 1.59
C GLN A 349 13.86 -4.33 0.45
N ALA A 350 13.15 -3.22 0.66
CA ALA A 350 12.28 -2.62 -0.33
C ALA A 350 13.10 -2.19 -1.55
N LYS A 351 12.58 -2.50 -2.75
CA LYS A 351 13.28 -2.22 -4.02
C LYS A 351 12.82 -0.91 -4.65
N ASN A 352 11.50 -0.69 -4.63
CA ASN A 352 10.84 0.44 -5.24
C ASN A 352 10.05 1.22 -4.18
N ALA A 353 9.56 2.39 -4.55
CA ALA A 353 8.78 3.25 -3.66
C ALA A 353 7.53 2.54 -3.09
N LEU A 354 6.86 1.67 -3.86
CA LEU A 354 5.66 0.95 -3.39
C LEU A 354 5.97 -0.08 -2.29
N ASP A 355 7.10 -0.79 -2.40
CA ASP A 355 7.58 -1.65 -1.31
C ASP A 355 7.99 -0.82 -0.10
N ALA A 356 8.60 0.35 -0.32
CA ALA A 356 9.05 1.23 0.74
C ALA A 356 7.88 1.81 1.55
N VAL A 357 6.80 2.25 0.89
CA VAL A 357 5.61 2.80 1.60
C VAL A 357 4.89 1.71 2.39
N ARG A 358 4.77 0.51 1.83
CA ARG A 358 4.18 -0.64 2.52
C ARG A 358 5.05 -1.08 3.70
N GLY A 359 6.37 -1.16 3.51
CA GLY A 359 7.32 -1.45 4.57
C GLY A 359 7.30 -0.43 5.70
N ALA A 360 7.29 0.87 5.38
CA ALA A 360 7.17 1.94 6.38
C ALA A 360 5.85 1.87 7.16
N SER A 361 4.78 1.41 6.53
CA SER A 361 3.45 1.29 7.14
C SER A 361 3.24 0.02 7.97
N SER A 362 4.19 -0.91 7.94
CA SER A 362 4.08 -2.23 8.58
C SER A 362 5.24 -2.54 9.52
N LEU A 363 5.75 -1.53 10.23
CA LEU A 363 6.94 -1.62 11.12
C LEU A 363 8.23 -2.13 10.43
N GLY A 364 8.27 -2.14 9.10
CA GLY A 364 9.42 -2.57 8.32
C GLY A 364 10.51 -1.51 8.17
N ALA A 365 10.23 -0.26 8.55
CA ALA A 365 11.20 0.82 8.61
C ALA A 365 11.99 0.83 9.93
N ALA A 366 13.14 1.49 9.91
CA ALA A 366 13.96 1.68 11.10
C ALA A 366 13.19 2.39 12.24
N ARG A 367 13.30 1.87 13.45
CA ARG A 367 12.65 2.42 14.64
C ARG A 367 13.12 3.86 14.90
N GLY A 368 12.21 4.71 15.34
CA GLY A 368 12.49 6.09 15.73
C GLY A 368 12.45 7.11 14.58
N VAL A 369 12.41 6.67 13.32
CA VAL A 369 12.09 7.56 12.20
C VAL A 369 10.62 8.00 12.33
N SER A 370 10.40 9.30 12.40
CA SER A 370 9.08 9.91 12.54
C SER A 370 8.45 10.22 11.17
N VAL A 371 9.27 10.64 10.21
CA VAL A 371 8.85 11.02 8.86
C VAL A 371 9.95 10.68 7.85
N PHE A 372 9.57 10.29 6.64
CA PHE A 372 10.44 10.28 5.47
C PHE A 372 10.03 11.40 4.52
N ASN A 373 10.93 12.34 4.22
CA ASN A 373 10.75 13.29 3.13
C ASN A 373 11.20 12.65 1.82
N ARG A 374 10.31 12.58 0.83
CA ARG A 374 10.55 11.92 -0.44
C ARG A 374 11.08 12.91 -1.47
N PHE A 375 12.14 12.54 -2.17
CA PHE A 375 12.74 13.30 -3.27
C PHE A 375 12.87 12.41 -4.50
N VAL A 376 12.22 12.79 -5.59
CA VAL A 376 12.31 12.11 -6.89
C VAL A 376 13.36 12.82 -7.72
N PHE A 377 14.33 12.07 -8.25
CA PHE A 377 15.33 12.59 -9.17
C PHE A 377 14.82 12.50 -10.61
N ALA A 378 14.33 13.62 -11.13
CA ALA A 378 13.74 13.72 -12.47
C ALA A 378 14.58 14.63 -13.38
N GLU A 379 14.81 14.20 -14.62
CA GLU A 379 15.50 15.00 -15.65
C GLU A 379 14.59 16.17 -16.08
N ARG A 380 14.99 17.41 -15.79
CA ARG A 380 14.34 18.62 -16.33
C ARG A 380 15.43 19.56 -16.87
N ASN A 381 15.33 19.99 -18.12
CA ASN A 381 16.36 20.73 -18.89
C ASN A 381 17.53 19.90 -19.46
N GLY A 382 17.23 18.84 -20.22
CA GLY A 382 18.26 18.00 -20.85
C GLY A 382 18.79 16.95 -19.89
N LEU A 383 20.13 16.80 -19.77
CA LEU A 383 20.77 15.77 -18.93
C LEU A 383 20.81 16.11 -17.43
N SER A 384 20.36 17.30 -17.01
CA SER A 384 20.39 17.71 -15.60
C SER A 384 19.19 17.17 -14.84
N ALA A 385 19.46 16.48 -13.72
CA ALA A 385 18.43 16.01 -12.82
C ALA A 385 18.06 17.09 -11.79
N PHE A 386 16.82 17.07 -11.31
CA PHE A 386 16.40 17.82 -10.13
C PHE A 386 15.84 16.89 -9.08
N ALA A 387 16.17 17.14 -7.81
CA ALA A 387 15.57 16.50 -6.66
C ALA A 387 14.24 17.18 -6.32
N VAL A 388 13.15 16.68 -6.91
CA VAL A 388 11.80 17.22 -6.73
C VAL A 388 11.16 16.65 -5.46
N PRO A 389 10.70 17.49 -4.51
CA PRO A 389 9.93 17.02 -3.36
C PRO A 389 8.67 16.27 -3.81
N ALA A 390 8.49 15.05 -3.31
CA ALA A 390 7.39 14.13 -3.67
C ALA A 390 6.48 13.79 -2.47
N GLY A 391 6.46 14.66 -1.46
CA GLY A 391 5.65 14.51 -0.25
C GLY A 391 6.34 13.73 0.85
N GLN A 392 5.57 13.38 1.88
CA GLN A 392 6.07 12.75 3.11
C GLN A 392 5.43 11.39 3.34
N VAL A 393 6.17 10.45 3.92
CA VAL A 393 5.65 9.16 4.41
C VAL A 393 5.88 9.08 5.91
N ARG A 394 4.83 8.76 6.67
CA ARG A 394 4.93 8.57 8.12
C ARG A 394 4.93 7.09 8.44
N PRO A 395 6.00 6.54 9.03
CA PRO A 395 6.01 5.16 9.47
C PRO A 395 4.89 4.89 10.48
N ARG A 396 4.26 3.72 10.38
CA ARG A 396 3.19 3.30 11.29
C ARG A 396 3.16 1.79 11.49
N SER A 397 2.36 1.35 12.45
CA SER A 397 2.03 -0.06 12.66
C SER A 397 0.62 -0.32 12.13
N SER A 398 0.53 -0.89 10.93
CA SER A 398 -0.72 -1.34 10.32
C SER A 398 -0.80 -2.86 10.36
N ASP A 399 -1.97 -3.37 10.76
CA ASP A 399 -2.30 -4.80 10.65
C ASP A 399 -2.93 -5.13 9.28
N VAL A 400 -3.46 -4.12 8.57
CA VAL A 400 -4.14 -4.29 7.28
C VAL A 400 -3.16 -4.32 6.09
N VAL A 401 -2.17 -3.42 6.05
CA VAL A 401 -1.20 -3.36 4.95
C VAL A 401 -0.48 -4.71 4.75
N PRO A 402 -0.02 -5.42 5.80
CA PRO A 402 0.58 -6.75 5.67
C PRO A 402 -0.30 -7.80 4.98
N LEU A 403 -1.64 -7.72 5.10
CA LEU A 403 -2.58 -8.64 4.45
C LEU A 403 -2.39 -8.63 2.93
N THR A 404 -2.11 -7.46 2.35
CA THR A 404 -1.89 -7.31 0.90
C THR A 404 -0.66 -8.06 0.38
N SER A 405 0.22 -8.53 1.26
CA SER A 405 1.41 -9.30 0.87
C SER A 405 1.10 -10.63 0.18
N GLU A 406 -0.09 -11.19 0.38
CA GLU A 406 -0.51 -12.40 -0.34
C GLU A 406 -0.65 -12.18 -1.86
N LEU A 407 -0.86 -10.92 -2.28
CA LEU A 407 -1.03 -10.52 -3.68
C LEU A 407 0.30 -10.40 -4.43
N ASP A 408 1.40 -10.09 -3.74
CA ASP A 408 2.69 -9.76 -4.38
C ASP A 408 3.15 -10.85 -5.35
N ARG A 409 3.09 -12.12 -4.91
CA ARG A 409 3.55 -13.26 -5.72
C ARG A 409 2.77 -13.42 -7.02
N TRP A 410 1.52 -12.95 -7.04
CA TRP A 410 0.66 -12.98 -8.22
C TRP A 410 0.93 -11.77 -9.11
N LEU A 411 1.05 -10.57 -8.53
CA LEU A 411 1.39 -9.33 -9.24
C LEU A 411 2.78 -9.39 -9.91
N ASP A 412 3.77 -9.94 -9.22
CA ASP A 412 5.16 -10.10 -9.71
C ASP A 412 5.21 -10.92 -11.02
N ARG A 413 4.23 -11.79 -11.28
CA ARG A 413 4.21 -12.60 -12.52
C ARG A 413 3.90 -11.78 -13.77
N LEU A 414 3.24 -10.63 -13.62
CA LEU A 414 2.96 -9.71 -14.71
C LEU A 414 4.11 -8.75 -14.99
N GLU A 415 5.05 -8.59 -14.06
CA GLU A 415 6.15 -7.64 -14.21
C GLU A 415 7.11 -8.05 -15.34
N GLY A 416 7.42 -7.09 -16.21
CA GLY A 416 8.33 -7.30 -17.35
C GLY A 416 7.79 -8.20 -18.46
N LYS A 417 6.50 -8.57 -18.42
CA LYS A 417 5.85 -9.36 -19.48
C LYS A 417 5.23 -8.45 -20.53
N GLN A 418 5.27 -8.88 -21.79
CA GLN A 418 4.56 -8.21 -22.87
C GLN A 418 3.08 -8.63 -22.82
N VAL A 419 2.25 -7.75 -22.26
CA VAL A 419 0.80 -7.91 -22.16
C VAL A 419 0.10 -6.70 -22.80
N SER A 420 -1.22 -6.76 -22.97
CA SER A 420 -1.96 -5.66 -23.59
C SER A 420 -1.95 -4.38 -22.73
N ASN A 421 -2.09 -3.22 -23.38
CA ASN A 421 -2.15 -1.93 -22.68
C ASN A 421 -3.26 -1.86 -21.61
N GLY A 422 -4.39 -2.56 -21.84
CA GLY A 422 -5.46 -2.66 -20.86
C GLY A 422 -5.05 -3.38 -19.57
N VAL A 423 -4.27 -4.46 -19.68
CA VAL A 423 -3.72 -5.18 -18.51
C VAL A 423 -2.69 -4.31 -17.78
N ILE A 424 -1.84 -3.58 -18.51
CA ILE A 424 -0.84 -2.66 -17.92
C ILE A 424 -1.55 -1.53 -17.14
N ALA A 425 -2.60 -0.95 -17.72
CA ALA A 425 -3.36 0.12 -17.08
C ALA A 425 -3.99 -0.33 -15.75
N GLU A 426 -4.62 -1.52 -15.72
CA GLU A 426 -5.20 -2.08 -14.49
C GLU A 426 -4.14 -2.52 -13.47
N LEU A 427 -2.97 -2.98 -13.92
CA LEU A 427 -1.84 -3.27 -13.03
C LEU A 427 -1.38 -1.99 -12.34
N HIS A 428 -1.26 -0.89 -13.07
CA HIS A 428 -0.95 0.42 -12.49
C HIS A 428 -2.08 0.95 -11.59
N ALA A 429 -3.35 0.70 -11.92
CA ALA A 429 -4.47 1.03 -11.03
C ALA A 429 -4.39 0.26 -9.70
N THR A 430 -4.12 -1.04 -9.76
CA THR A 430 -3.95 -1.90 -8.57
C THR A 430 -2.79 -1.43 -7.70
N LYS A 431 -1.63 -1.16 -8.31
CA LYS A 431 -0.46 -0.65 -7.59
C LYS A 431 -0.69 0.75 -6.98
N ARG A 432 -1.45 1.63 -7.65
CA ARG A 432 -1.88 2.92 -7.08
C ARG A 432 -2.81 2.76 -5.89
N ALA A 433 -3.76 1.82 -5.95
CA ALA A 433 -4.63 1.53 -4.82
C ALA A 433 -3.82 1.01 -3.61
N LEU A 434 -2.86 0.11 -3.83
CA LEU A 434 -1.94 -0.37 -2.79
C LEU A 434 -1.12 0.76 -2.18
N TRP A 435 -0.63 1.69 -3.00
CA TRP A 435 0.05 2.89 -2.53
C TRP A 435 -0.83 3.75 -1.64
N ASN A 436 -2.06 4.03 -2.08
CA ASN A 436 -3.00 4.88 -1.33
C ASN A 436 -3.37 4.27 0.02
N LEU A 437 -3.61 2.96 0.07
CA LEU A 437 -3.84 2.22 1.30
C LEU A 437 -2.64 2.33 2.25
N ALA A 438 -1.42 2.15 1.74
CA ALA A 438 -0.21 2.29 2.54
C ALA A 438 0.00 3.73 3.02
N MET A 439 -0.35 4.74 2.23
CA MET A 439 -0.29 6.14 2.64
C MET A 439 -1.25 6.46 3.78
N ALA A 440 -2.48 5.96 3.72
CA ALA A 440 -3.47 6.16 4.77
C ALA A 440 -4.47 5.01 4.78
N GLU A 441 -4.62 4.36 5.92
CA GLU A 441 -5.45 3.16 6.05
C GLU A 441 -6.92 3.55 6.23
N SER A 442 -7.80 2.93 5.45
CA SER A 442 -9.24 2.98 5.67
C SER A 442 -9.90 1.76 5.00
N PRO A 443 -11.11 1.35 5.43
CA PRO A 443 -11.86 0.29 4.78
C PRO A 443 -12.05 0.56 3.28
N GLU A 444 -12.41 1.78 2.89
CA GLU A 444 -12.67 2.17 1.50
C GLU A 444 -11.42 2.04 0.62
N ARG A 445 -10.24 2.36 1.13
CA ARG A 445 -9.00 2.18 0.36
C ARG A 445 -8.60 0.72 0.23
N LEU A 446 -8.90 -0.11 1.23
CA LEU A 446 -8.71 -1.56 1.12
C LEU A 446 -9.70 -2.15 0.11
N GLN A 447 -10.93 -1.64 0.08
CA GLN A 447 -11.91 -1.96 -0.96
C GLN A 447 -11.40 -1.57 -2.34
N ASP A 448 -10.86 -0.35 -2.52
CA ASP A 448 -10.29 0.10 -3.79
C ASP A 448 -9.16 -0.82 -4.30
N VAL A 449 -8.33 -1.37 -3.40
CA VAL A 449 -7.31 -2.37 -3.77
C VAL A 449 -7.96 -3.61 -4.38
N LEU A 450 -9.00 -4.13 -3.74
CA LEU A 450 -9.72 -5.31 -4.21
C LEU A 450 -10.49 -5.03 -5.51
N ILE A 451 -11.13 -3.86 -5.61
CA ILE A 451 -11.82 -3.40 -6.83
C ILE A 451 -10.84 -3.39 -8.01
N ALA A 452 -9.68 -2.76 -7.84
CA ALA A 452 -8.65 -2.70 -8.88
C ALA A 452 -8.10 -4.08 -9.23
N LEU A 453 -7.90 -4.95 -8.23
CA LEU A 453 -7.48 -6.34 -8.44
C LEU A 453 -8.53 -7.14 -9.24
N GLY A 454 -9.82 -6.98 -8.93
CA GLY A 454 -10.93 -7.61 -9.64
C GLY A 454 -11.06 -7.10 -11.09
N GLY A 455 -10.80 -5.82 -11.31
CA GLY A 455 -10.69 -5.20 -12.64
C GLY A 455 -9.53 -5.77 -13.45
N LEU A 456 -8.36 -5.91 -12.83
CA LEU A 456 -7.18 -6.53 -13.45
C LEU A 456 -7.44 -7.99 -13.84
N GLU A 457 -8.05 -8.79 -12.96
CA GLU A 457 -8.49 -10.15 -13.30
C GLU A 457 -9.45 -10.17 -14.50
N ALA A 458 -10.39 -9.23 -14.56
CA ALA A 458 -11.35 -9.10 -15.66
C ALA A 458 -10.68 -8.79 -17.01
N GLN A 459 -9.60 -8.01 -17.00
CA GLN A 459 -8.82 -7.73 -18.21
C GLN A 459 -8.03 -8.97 -18.63
N ILE A 460 -7.39 -9.66 -17.68
CA ILE A 460 -6.64 -10.89 -17.95
C ILE A 460 -7.57 -11.98 -18.51
N SER A 461 -8.80 -12.10 -17.99
CA SER A 461 -9.77 -13.09 -18.47
C SER A 461 -10.17 -12.89 -19.94
N ARG A 462 -9.90 -11.72 -20.53
CA ARG A 462 -10.15 -11.40 -21.94
C ARG A 462 -8.89 -11.45 -22.81
N SER A 463 -7.72 -11.68 -22.22
CA SER A 463 -6.43 -11.68 -22.91
C SER A 463 -5.78 -13.07 -22.83
N PRO A 464 -5.89 -13.90 -23.89
CA PRO A 464 -5.27 -15.23 -23.92
C PRO A 464 -3.77 -15.20 -23.62
N SER A 465 -3.04 -14.23 -24.17
CA SER A 465 -1.61 -14.05 -23.91
C SER A 465 -1.31 -13.76 -22.43
N ALA A 466 -2.14 -12.99 -21.74
CA ALA A 466 -1.95 -12.75 -20.30
C ALA A 466 -2.27 -14.00 -19.46
N GLN A 467 -3.24 -14.83 -19.89
CA GLN A 467 -3.60 -16.07 -19.21
C GLN A 467 -2.47 -17.12 -19.20
N GLU A 468 -1.61 -17.11 -20.22
CA GLU A 468 -0.43 -17.98 -20.29
C GLU A 468 0.59 -17.68 -19.19
N PHE A 469 0.71 -16.41 -18.80
CA PHE A 469 1.67 -15.99 -17.77
C PHE A 469 1.11 -16.12 -16.35
N VAL A 470 -0.19 -15.88 -16.17
CA VAL A 470 -0.78 -15.66 -14.86
C VAL A 470 -2.11 -16.40 -14.71
N PRO A 471 -2.24 -17.28 -13.68
CA PRO A 471 -3.52 -17.91 -13.37
C PRO A 471 -4.52 -16.88 -12.82
N PRO A 472 -5.81 -17.21 -12.69
CA PRO A 472 -6.74 -16.34 -11.98
C PRO A 472 -6.24 -15.99 -10.57
N VAL A 473 -6.72 -14.88 -10.02
CA VAL A 473 -6.36 -14.43 -8.67
C VAL A 473 -6.64 -15.57 -7.68
N PRO A 474 -5.66 -15.94 -6.83
CA PRO A 474 -5.87 -16.97 -5.81
C PRO A 474 -7.06 -16.67 -4.91
N HIS A 475 -7.56 -17.69 -4.22
CA HIS A 475 -8.58 -17.46 -3.21
C HIS A 475 -8.04 -16.61 -2.07
N LEU A 476 -8.73 -15.49 -1.79
CA LEU A 476 -8.46 -14.65 -0.63
C LEU A 476 -9.31 -15.15 0.54
N ASN A 477 -8.74 -15.20 1.75
CA ASN A 477 -9.45 -15.68 2.92
C ASN A 477 -10.47 -14.62 3.38
N ALA A 478 -11.76 -14.86 3.14
CA ALA A 478 -12.80 -13.91 3.50
C ALA A 478 -12.79 -13.54 4.99
N ARG A 479 -12.39 -14.45 5.88
CA ARG A 479 -12.36 -14.20 7.34
C ARG A 479 -11.30 -13.17 7.73
N GLU A 480 -10.13 -13.22 7.10
CA GLU A 480 -9.01 -12.33 7.41
C GLU A 480 -9.25 -10.94 6.83
N TRP A 481 -9.84 -10.86 5.64
CA TRP A 481 -10.04 -9.59 4.94
C TRP A 481 -11.32 -8.86 5.34
N ALA A 482 -12.45 -9.57 5.49
CA ALA A 482 -13.77 -8.93 5.65
C ALA A 482 -13.88 -8.02 6.88
N GLN A 483 -13.22 -8.38 7.99
CA GLN A 483 -13.23 -7.57 9.21
C GLN A 483 -12.60 -6.17 9.03
N HIS A 484 -11.78 -5.97 7.99
CA HIS A 484 -11.13 -4.69 7.68
C HIS A 484 -11.78 -3.94 6.52
N LEU A 485 -12.83 -4.53 5.93
CA LEU A 485 -13.53 -3.97 4.77
C LEU A 485 -14.86 -3.29 5.14
N ASP A 486 -15.33 -3.46 6.36
CA ASP A 486 -16.62 -2.90 6.78
C ASP A 486 -16.56 -1.38 6.93
N ASP A 487 -17.24 -0.69 6.02
CA ASP A 487 -17.45 0.75 6.02
C ASP A 487 -18.87 1.13 6.52
N GLY A 488 -19.61 0.15 7.04
CA GLY A 488 -20.98 0.31 7.51
C GLY A 488 -22.03 0.35 6.40
N SER A 489 -21.65 0.25 5.13
CA SER A 489 -22.57 0.42 4.00
C SER A 489 -23.34 -0.87 3.64
N PRO A 490 -24.60 -0.76 3.17
CA PRO A 490 -25.35 -1.91 2.66
C PRO A 490 -24.71 -2.47 1.38
N GLU A 491 -24.09 -1.64 0.53
CA GLU A 491 -23.40 -2.08 -0.69
C GLU A 491 -22.27 -3.06 -0.35
N HIS A 492 -21.44 -2.73 0.65
CA HIS A 492 -20.38 -3.61 1.15
C HIS A 492 -20.94 -4.96 1.60
N ARG A 493 -21.94 -4.93 2.50
CA ARG A 493 -22.51 -6.15 3.08
C ARG A 493 -23.11 -7.06 2.02
N ILE A 494 -23.89 -6.50 1.10
CA ILE A 494 -24.54 -7.27 0.02
C ILE A 494 -23.51 -7.80 -0.98
N ALA A 495 -22.52 -6.99 -1.38
CA ALA A 495 -21.46 -7.44 -2.28
C ALA A 495 -20.66 -8.60 -1.67
N LEU A 496 -20.29 -8.51 -0.39
CA LEU A 496 -19.55 -9.55 0.32
C LEU A 496 -20.40 -10.83 0.46
N ALA A 497 -21.69 -10.67 0.78
CA ALA A 497 -22.62 -11.77 0.88
C ALA A 497 -22.78 -12.51 -0.46
N LEU A 498 -22.86 -11.79 -1.59
CA LEU A 498 -22.90 -12.39 -2.93
C LEU A 498 -21.58 -13.06 -3.33
N ALA A 499 -20.45 -12.42 -3.05
CA ALA A 499 -19.14 -12.93 -3.43
C ALA A 499 -18.74 -14.22 -2.67
N THR A 500 -19.18 -14.38 -1.42
CA THR A 500 -18.84 -15.53 -0.56
C THR A 500 -19.73 -16.76 -0.76
N GLN A 501 -20.72 -16.69 -1.67
CA GLN A 501 -21.65 -17.78 -1.97
C GLN A 501 -20.99 -18.98 -2.63
N ARG A 502 -21.28 -20.19 -2.13
CA ARG A 502 -20.77 -21.42 -2.71
C ARG A 502 -21.82 -22.53 -2.71
N ASP A 503 -21.97 -23.17 -3.87
CA ASP A 503 -22.68 -24.43 -4.04
C ASP A 503 -21.66 -25.54 -4.34
N TRP A 504 -21.63 -26.58 -3.52
CA TRP A 504 -20.76 -27.74 -3.76
C TRP A 504 -21.51 -28.82 -4.53
N THR A 505 -21.16 -28.99 -5.80
CA THR A 505 -21.63 -30.13 -6.59
C THR A 505 -20.78 -31.36 -6.30
N THR A 506 -21.15 -32.49 -6.87
CA THR A 506 -20.36 -33.73 -6.77
C THR A 506 -18.96 -33.60 -7.38
N ARG A 507 -18.75 -32.68 -8.33
CA ARG A 507 -17.50 -32.57 -9.10
C ARG A 507 -16.75 -31.26 -8.91
N ARG A 508 -17.44 -30.14 -8.67
CA ARG A 508 -16.83 -28.80 -8.63
C ARG A 508 -17.56 -27.87 -7.65
N THR A 509 -16.96 -26.72 -7.42
CA THR A 509 -17.57 -25.64 -6.64
C THR A 509 -18.15 -24.59 -7.59
N LEU A 510 -19.46 -24.34 -7.49
CA LEU A 510 -20.12 -23.22 -8.18
C LEU A 510 -20.16 -22.01 -7.24
N SER A 511 -19.98 -20.85 -7.83
CA SER A 511 -19.99 -19.54 -7.18
C SER A 511 -20.40 -18.47 -8.18
N LEU A 512 -20.74 -17.28 -7.70
CA LEU A 512 -20.96 -16.14 -8.60
C LEU A 512 -19.73 -15.88 -9.48
N ARG A 513 -18.51 -15.99 -8.93
CA ARG A 513 -17.25 -15.85 -9.68
C ARG A 513 -17.15 -16.85 -10.84
N THR A 514 -17.47 -18.12 -10.63
CA THR A 514 -17.37 -19.15 -11.69
C THR A 514 -18.45 -19.02 -12.75
N LEU A 515 -19.58 -18.35 -12.44
CA LEU A 515 -20.60 -18.05 -13.44
C LEU A 515 -20.20 -16.85 -14.30
N ILE A 516 -19.59 -15.83 -13.69
CA ILE A 516 -19.31 -14.55 -14.34
C ILE A 516 -17.89 -14.45 -14.91
N ARG A 517 -16.96 -15.32 -14.50
CA ARG A 517 -15.61 -15.44 -15.06
C ARG A 517 -15.43 -16.77 -15.76
N PRO A 518 -14.60 -16.86 -16.82
CA PRO A 518 -14.25 -18.11 -17.48
C PRO A 518 -13.26 -18.91 -16.60
N ILE A 519 -13.71 -19.32 -15.42
CA ILE A 519 -12.89 -19.96 -14.38
C ILE A 519 -13.58 -21.23 -13.91
N ARG A 520 -12.78 -22.28 -13.66
CA ARG A 520 -13.19 -23.47 -12.92
C ARG A 520 -12.47 -23.59 -11.59
N ILE A 521 -13.15 -24.24 -10.64
CA ILE A 521 -12.62 -24.57 -9.31
C ILE A 521 -12.82 -26.08 -9.12
N ASP A 522 -11.89 -26.85 -9.68
CA ASP A 522 -11.86 -28.32 -9.55
C ASP A 522 -10.92 -28.76 -8.39
N GLY A 523 -10.15 -27.83 -7.81
CA GLY A 523 -9.18 -28.08 -6.72
C GLY A 523 -8.97 -26.87 -5.80
N ARG A 524 -7.75 -26.71 -5.25
CA ARG A 524 -7.43 -25.61 -4.32
C ARG A 524 -7.29 -24.23 -4.96
N GLN A 525 -6.98 -24.17 -6.24
CA GLN A 525 -6.72 -22.92 -6.95
C GLN A 525 -7.63 -22.82 -8.18
N PRO A 526 -8.13 -21.62 -8.51
CA PRO A 526 -8.89 -21.39 -9.72
C PRO A 526 -8.02 -21.55 -10.97
N THR A 527 -8.60 -22.06 -12.06
CA THR A 527 -7.95 -22.18 -13.36
C THR A 527 -8.81 -21.53 -14.45
N TRP A 528 -8.16 -20.96 -15.47
CA TRP A 528 -8.86 -20.46 -16.66
C TRP A 528 -9.54 -21.62 -17.39
N TYR A 529 -10.80 -21.43 -17.77
CA TYR A 529 -11.59 -22.43 -18.49
C TYR A 529 -12.35 -21.77 -19.63
N GLY A 530 -11.79 -21.91 -20.83
CA GLY A 530 -12.30 -21.28 -22.04
C GLY A 530 -12.12 -19.75 -22.04
N THR A 531 -12.69 -19.09 -23.05
CA THR A 531 -12.60 -17.63 -23.23
C THR A 531 -13.91 -16.92 -22.91
N ARG A 532 -15.00 -17.66 -22.63
CA ARG A 532 -16.33 -17.11 -22.36
C ARG A 532 -16.81 -17.55 -20.98
N SER A 533 -17.31 -16.60 -20.21
CA SER A 533 -18.04 -16.89 -18.98
C SER A 533 -19.45 -17.39 -19.30
N THR A 534 -20.06 -18.14 -18.39
CA THR A 534 -21.46 -18.58 -18.50
C THR A 534 -22.40 -17.40 -18.55
N VAL A 535 -22.13 -16.38 -17.73
CA VAL A 535 -22.82 -15.09 -17.73
C VAL A 535 -21.78 -14.00 -18.02
N SER A 536 -21.99 -13.24 -19.08
CA SER A 536 -21.05 -12.21 -19.52
C SER A 536 -21.58 -10.80 -19.27
N GLY A 537 -20.64 -9.84 -19.23
CA GLY A 537 -20.94 -8.41 -19.22
C GLY A 537 -21.01 -7.75 -17.84
N LEU A 538 -20.45 -8.34 -16.78
CA LEU A 538 -20.20 -7.61 -15.54
C LEU A 538 -19.26 -6.42 -15.79
N GLY A 539 -19.68 -5.21 -15.41
CA GLY A 539 -18.99 -3.94 -15.70
C GLY A 539 -19.30 -3.35 -17.08
N SER A 540 -20.17 -3.97 -17.89
CA SER A 540 -20.55 -3.45 -19.22
C SER A 540 -22.05 -3.54 -19.52
N ARG A 541 -22.77 -4.44 -18.85
CA ARG A 541 -24.23 -4.57 -18.85
C ARG A 541 -24.75 -4.11 -17.48
N PRO A 542 -26.01 -3.66 -17.37
CA PRO A 542 -26.60 -3.34 -16.08
C PRO A 542 -26.46 -4.50 -15.09
N ILE A 543 -25.89 -4.22 -13.91
CA ILE A 543 -25.56 -5.24 -12.89
C ILE A 543 -26.76 -6.12 -12.52
N LEU A 544 -27.95 -5.52 -12.40
CA LEU A 544 -29.17 -6.26 -12.05
C LEU A 544 -29.48 -7.35 -13.08
N GLN A 545 -29.25 -7.09 -14.37
CA GLN A 545 -29.46 -8.07 -15.44
C GLN A 545 -28.44 -9.20 -15.36
N VAL A 546 -27.18 -8.87 -15.08
CA VAL A 546 -26.11 -9.87 -14.88
C VAL A 546 -26.43 -10.78 -13.69
N LEU A 547 -26.95 -10.23 -12.59
CA LEU A 547 -27.37 -11.00 -11.43
C LEU A 547 -28.61 -11.87 -11.72
N ALA A 548 -29.61 -11.36 -12.44
CA ALA A 548 -30.76 -12.17 -12.87
C ALA A 548 -30.33 -13.36 -13.76
N ASP A 549 -29.43 -13.13 -14.72
CA ASP A 549 -28.85 -14.17 -15.57
C ASP A 549 -28.01 -15.17 -14.76
N ALA A 550 -27.30 -14.69 -13.73
CA ALA A 550 -26.54 -15.54 -12.82
C ALA A 550 -27.46 -16.44 -11.99
N LEU A 551 -28.61 -15.94 -11.53
CA LEU A 551 -29.62 -16.75 -10.86
C LEU A 551 -30.14 -17.85 -11.80
N ALA A 552 -30.53 -17.50 -13.02
CA ALA A 552 -31.00 -18.48 -14.00
C ALA A 552 -29.93 -19.54 -14.33
N SER A 553 -28.70 -19.09 -14.55
CA SER A 553 -27.56 -19.98 -14.85
C SER A 553 -27.22 -20.90 -13.68
N ARG A 554 -27.31 -20.42 -12.44
CA ARG A 554 -27.13 -21.24 -11.23
C ARG A 554 -28.13 -22.41 -11.21
N PHE A 555 -29.40 -22.17 -11.54
CA PHE A 555 -30.42 -23.22 -11.59
C PHE A 555 -30.12 -24.28 -12.65
N ILE A 556 -29.62 -23.86 -13.83
CA ILE A 556 -29.23 -24.76 -14.92
C ILE A 556 -28.04 -25.62 -14.49
N GLU A 557 -27.02 -25.03 -13.88
CA GLU A 557 -25.80 -25.74 -13.48
C GLU A 557 -26.06 -26.74 -12.33
N VAL A 558 -26.91 -26.38 -11.35
CA VAL A 558 -27.30 -27.29 -10.26
C VAL A 558 -28.19 -28.45 -10.77
N GLN A 559 -28.97 -28.26 -11.84
CA GLN A 559 -29.69 -29.36 -12.49
C GLN A 559 -28.75 -30.31 -13.23
N ARG A 560 -27.74 -29.77 -13.92
CA ARG A 560 -26.72 -30.57 -14.62
C ARG A 560 -25.88 -31.38 -13.65
N GLU A 561 -25.53 -30.79 -12.50
CA GLU A 561 -24.72 -31.43 -11.48
C GLU A 561 -25.34 -31.22 -10.09
N PRO A 562 -26.04 -32.23 -9.54
CA PRO A 562 -26.68 -32.14 -8.24
C PRO A 562 -25.70 -31.82 -7.10
N LEU A 563 -26.20 -31.15 -6.06
CA LEU A 563 -25.43 -30.80 -4.86
C LEU A 563 -25.00 -32.05 -4.08
N ARG A 564 -23.79 -32.00 -3.50
CA ARG A 564 -23.20 -33.11 -2.74
C ARG A 564 -23.94 -33.44 -1.42
N ASN A 565 -24.54 -32.45 -0.77
CA ASN A 565 -25.33 -32.58 0.47
C ASN A 565 -26.56 -31.64 0.42
N PRO A 566 -27.68 -32.04 -0.19
CA PRO A 566 -28.85 -31.17 -0.37
C PRO A 566 -29.73 -31.02 0.89
N SER A 567 -29.38 -31.66 2.00
CA SER A 567 -30.14 -31.66 3.26
C SER A 567 -29.23 -31.21 4.42
N PRO A 568 -29.68 -30.33 5.33
CA PRO A 568 -28.92 -29.99 6.54
C PRO A 568 -28.76 -31.26 7.41
N ARG A 569 -27.53 -31.56 7.85
CA ARG A 569 -27.28 -32.69 8.76
C ARG A 569 -28.03 -32.44 10.06
N SER A 570 -28.92 -33.37 10.44
CA SER A 570 -29.52 -33.41 11.77
C SER A 570 -28.40 -33.64 12.79
N SER A 571 -28.12 -32.66 13.64
CA SER A 571 -27.52 -32.95 14.94
C SER A 571 -28.48 -33.86 15.71
N ALA A 572 -27.90 -34.85 16.37
CA ALA A 572 -28.55 -36.06 16.86
C ALA A 572 -29.62 -35.82 17.95
N GLU A 573 -30.53 -36.80 17.98
CA GLU A 573 -31.30 -37.32 19.13
C GLU A 573 -32.47 -36.52 19.71
N GLY A 574 -33.66 -37.12 19.56
CA GLY A 574 -34.67 -37.13 20.62
C GLY A 574 -35.68 -35.99 20.64
N THR A 575 -36.54 -35.89 19.62
CA THR A 575 -37.99 -35.66 19.78
C THR A 575 -38.65 -35.65 18.40
N GLU A 576 -39.69 -36.45 18.23
CA GLU A 576 -40.59 -36.41 17.08
C GLU A 576 -41.14 -34.98 16.92
N ARG A 577 -40.54 -34.20 16.00
CA ARG A 577 -41.02 -32.86 15.65
C ARG A 577 -41.56 -32.91 14.24
N SER A 578 -42.87 -32.64 14.12
CA SER A 578 -43.64 -32.52 12.88
C SER A 578 -42.85 -31.78 11.78
N VAL A 579 -42.28 -32.55 10.85
CA VAL A 579 -41.66 -32.03 9.63
C VAL A 579 -42.77 -31.90 8.59
N ALA A 580 -43.21 -30.67 8.30
CA ALA A 580 -43.99 -30.42 7.09
C ALA A 580 -43.03 -30.49 5.89
N THR A 581 -42.71 -31.71 5.47
CA THR A 581 -41.92 -31.97 4.27
C THR A 581 -42.85 -31.87 3.08
N THR A 582 -42.80 -30.79 2.30
CA THR A 582 -43.35 -30.86 0.94
C THR A 582 -42.62 -29.93 -0.02
N GLY A 583 -41.93 -30.57 -0.97
CA GLY A 583 -41.54 -29.96 -2.24
C GLY A 583 -40.62 -30.88 -3.04
N VAL A 584 -41.13 -31.49 -4.12
CA VAL A 584 -40.28 -31.95 -5.23
C VAL A 584 -39.78 -30.69 -5.93
N GLY A 585 -38.47 -30.42 -5.85
CA GLY A 585 -37.86 -29.18 -6.32
C GLY A 585 -36.34 -29.21 -6.25
N LEU A 586 -35.70 -28.18 -6.82
CA LEU A 586 -34.25 -28.07 -6.89
C LEU A 586 -33.70 -27.61 -5.54
N ALA A 587 -32.72 -28.32 -4.99
CA ALA A 587 -32.00 -27.86 -3.81
C ALA A 587 -31.05 -26.74 -4.23
N VAL A 588 -31.53 -25.50 -4.20
CA VAL A 588 -30.72 -24.29 -4.42
C VAL A 588 -30.38 -23.72 -3.04
N CYS A 589 -29.65 -24.49 -2.26
CA CYS A 589 -29.18 -24.08 -0.95
C CYS A 589 -27.72 -23.66 -1.07
N TYR A 590 -27.31 -22.58 -0.42
CA TYR A 590 -25.89 -22.38 -0.08
C TYR A 590 -25.60 -23.33 1.11
N PRO A 591 -24.94 -24.49 0.92
CA PRO A 591 -24.61 -25.41 2.03
C PRO A 591 -23.56 -24.82 2.97
N THR A 592 -22.80 -23.84 2.51
CA THR A 592 -21.95 -22.97 3.34
C THR A 592 -22.82 -22.00 4.13
N ARG A 593 -22.37 -21.51 5.30
CA ARG A 593 -22.94 -20.28 5.90
C ARG A 593 -22.22 -19.08 5.25
N PRO A 594 -22.67 -18.54 4.08
CA PRO A 594 -22.08 -17.32 3.56
C PRO A 594 -22.27 -16.17 4.56
N VAL A 595 -21.61 -15.04 4.31
CA VAL A 595 -22.03 -13.81 4.97
C VAL A 595 -23.50 -13.58 4.62
N ARG A 596 -24.33 -13.37 5.64
CA ARG A 596 -25.77 -13.12 5.50
C ARG A 596 -26.04 -11.66 5.80
N VAL A 597 -27.04 -11.11 5.13
CA VAL A 597 -27.48 -9.72 5.35
C VAL A 597 -28.83 -9.66 6.07
N SER A 598 -29.17 -8.49 6.61
CA SER A 598 -30.48 -8.26 7.22
C SER A 598 -31.57 -8.08 6.16
N LEU A 599 -32.83 -8.13 6.59
CA LEU A 599 -33.94 -7.75 5.71
C LEU A 599 -33.93 -6.24 5.42
N GLY A 600 -33.39 -5.40 6.32
CA GLY A 600 -33.17 -3.98 6.06
C GLY A 600 -32.17 -3.70 4.95
N ASP A 601 -31.09 -4.46 4.84
CA ASP A 601 -30.15 -4.36 3.73
C ASP A 601 -30.82 -4.71 2.39
N VAL A 602 -31.60 -5.80 2.37
CA VAL A 602 -32.36 -6.19 1.18
C VAL A 602 -33.41 -5.14 0.81
N ALA A 603 -34.09 -4.54 1.78
CA ALA A 603 -35.07 -3.49 1.52
C ALA A 603 -34.43 -2.26 0.87
N GLN A 604 -33.23 -1.87 1.30
CA GLN A 604 -32.47 -0.80 0.65
C GLN A 604 -32.10 -1.18 -0.79
N PHE A 605 -31.60 -2.40 -1.01
CA PHE A 605 -31.33 -2.90 -2.36
C PHE A 605 -32.57 -2.92 -3.26
N LEU A 606 -33.74 -3.28 -2.73
CA LEU A 606 -34.99 -3.33 -3.50
C LEU A 606 -35.61 -1.94 -3.74
N ASN A 607 -35.19 -0.92 -2.99
CA ASN A 607 -35.66 0.45 -3.11
C ASN A 607 -34.58 1.38 -3.66
N VAL A 608 -33.86 0.99 -4.73
CA VAL A 608 -32.74 1.78 -5.28
C VAL A 608 -33.15 3.23 -5.61
N ALA A 609 -34.35 3.46 -6.15
CA ALA A 609 -34.81 4.79 -6.53
C ALA A 609 -35.17 5.71 -5.34
N GLY A 610 -35.43 5.13 -4.16
CA GLY A 610 -35.88 5.84 -2.96
C GLY A 610 -34.99 5.63 -1.73
N SER A 611 -33.84 4.98 -1.89
CA SER A 611 -32.87 4.72 -0.81
C SER A 611 -31.51 5.32 -1.15
N ALA A 612 -30.61 5.35 -0.17
CA ALA A 612 -29.23 5.75 -0.38
C ALA A 612 -28.37 4.64 -1.05
N PHE A 613 -28.98 3.59 -1.61
CA PHE A 613 -28.26 2.45 -2.18
C PHE A 613 -27.63 2.78 -3.54
N ASP A 614 -26.31 2.81 -3.60
CA ASP A 614 -25.53 3.11 -4.80
C ASP A 614 -25.19 1.82 -5.59
N LEU A 615 -25.90 1.61 -6.70
CA LEU A 615 -25.66 0.45 -7.59
C LEU A 615 -24.27 0.44 -8.23
N GLU A 616 -23.70 1.60 -8.54
CA GLU A 616 -22.38 1.67 -9.17
C GLU A 616 -21.29 1.27 -8.17
N ARG A 617 -21.37 1.80 -6.94
CA ARG A 617 -20.49 1.39 -5.85
C ARG A 617 -20.63 -0.09 -5.54
N PHE A 618 -21.86 -0.59 -5.45
CA PHE A 618 -22.14 -2.01 -5.25
C PHE A 618 -21.51 -2.90 -6.33
N GLU A 619 -21.65 -2.54 -7.62
CA GLU A 619 -21.04 -3.29 -8.72
C GLU A 619 -19.52 -3.32 -8.61
N ARG A 620 -18.89 -2.18 -8.31
CA ARG A 620 -17.43 -2.10 -8.10
C ARG A 620 -16.99 -3.02 -6.97
N LEU A 621 -17.64 -2.93 -5.80
CA LEU A 621 -17.34 -3.78 -4.64
C LEU A 621 -17.49 -5.26 -4.97
N LEU A 622 -18.57 -5.63 -5.67
CA LEU A 622 -18.82 -7.00 -6.07
C LEU A 622 -17.69 -7.53 -6.96
N ILE A 623 -17.26 -6.74 -7.97
CA ILE A 623 -16.12 -7.07 -8.84
C ILE A 623 -14.87 -7.37 -8.00
N GLY A 624 -14.57 -6.54 -7.00
CA GLY A 624 -13.39 -6.70 -6.16
C GLY A 624 -13.45 -7.89 -5.20
N TYR A 625 -14.66 -8.27 -4.76
CA TYR A 625 -14.85 -9.32 -3.77
C TYR A 625 -14.96 -10.73 -4.35
N LEU A 626 -15.19 -10.86 -5.66
CA LEU A 626 -15.27 -12.17 -6.33
C LEU A 626 -14.16 -13.15 -5.90
N PRO A 627 -12.88 -12.75 -5.72
CA PRO A 627 -11.82 -13.66 -5.32
C PRO A 627 -11.96 -14.29 -3.92
N PHE A 628 -12.79 -13.74 -3.03
CA PHE A 628 -12.99 -14.25 -1.68
C PHE A 628 -13.49 -15.68 -1.67
N SER A 629 -12.96 -16.49 -0.76
CA SER A 629 -13.39 -17.88 -0.54
C SER A 629 -13.46 -18.20 0.95
N VAL A 630 -14.23 -19.23 1.26
CA VAL A 630 -14.33 -19.85 2.59
C VAL A 630 -13.78 -21.27 2.45
N GLY A 631 -12.73 -21.62 3.19
CA GLY A 631 -11.95 -22.83 2.97
C GLY A 631 -12.75 -24.14 3.08
N GLN A 632 -12.48 -25.11 2.19
CA GLN A 632 -13.20 -26.39 2.13
C GLN A 632 -12.95 -27.30 3.36
N ARG A 633 -11.77 -27.21 4.01
CA ARG A 633 -11.42 -27.96 5.23
C ARG A 633 -12.07 -27.40 6.50
N GLU A 634 -12.46 -26.13 6.48
CA GLU A 634 -13.09 -25.45 7.61
C GLU A 634 -14.59 -25.71 7.62
N ALA A 635 -15.22 -25.91 6.47
CA ALA A 635 -16.63 -26.31 6.39
C ALA A 635 -16.97 -27.68 7.02
N SER A 636 -15.96 -28.53 7.27
CA SER A 636 -16.13 -29.89 7.80
C SER A 636 -15.95 -30.04 9.31
N SER A 637 -15.52 -29.00 10.05
CA SER A 637 -15.40 -29.07 11.51
C SER A 637 -16.56 -28.34 12.20
N LEU A 638 -17.23 -29.01 13.15
CA LEU A 638 -18.30 -28.43 13.98
C LEU A 638 -17.86 -27.15 14.73
N ALA A 639 -16.54 -26.95 14.93
CA ALA A 639 -15.99 -25.75 15.57
C ALA A 639 -15.92 -24.52 14.62
N ALA A 640 -15.83 -24.73 13.30
CA ALA A 640 -15.80 -23.67 12.30
C ALA A 640 -17.21 -23.21 11.87
N GLU A 641 -18.26 -23.90 12.31
CA GLU A 641 -19.66 -23.54 12.04
C GLU A 641 -20.08 -22.18 12.63
N SER A 642 -19.28 -21.56 13.50
CA SER A 642 -19.64 -20.37 14.30
C SER A 642 -18.99 -19.04 13.88
N SER A 643 -17.99 -19.00 13.00
CA SER A 643 -17.10 -17.83 12.90
C SER A 643 -17.50 -16.74 11.89
N LEU A 644 -17.90 -17.07 10.65
CA LEU A 644 -18.41 -16.08 9.66
C LEU A 644 -19.75 -15.44 10.07
N GLY A 645 -20.48 -16.10 10.98
CA GLY A 645 -21.66 -15.50 11.62
C GLY A 645 -21.34 -14.27 12.47
N SER A 646 -20.07 -14.02 12.82
CA SER A 646 -19.65 -12.76 13.47
C SER A 646 -19.61 -11.57 12.50
N LEU A 647 -19.40 -11.82 11.21
CA LEU A 647 -19.45 -10.83 10.12
C LEU A 647 -20.89 -10.63 9.61
N SER A 648 -21.79 -11.56 9.92
CA SER A 648 -23.22 -11.38 9.69
C SER A 648 -23.81 -10.56 10.84
N PRO A 649 -24.78 -9.67 10.58
CA PRO A 649 -25.46 -8.92 11.63
C PRO A 649 -26.02 -9.87 12.71
N ARG A 650 -25.60 -9.70 13.97
CA ARG A 650 -26.10 -10.49 15.11
C ARG A 650 -27.42 -9.91 15.61
N GLY A 651 -28.55 -10.45 15.17
CA GLY A 651 -29.87 -10.14 15.76
C GLY A 651 -30.30 -8.67 15.60
N PRO A 652 -31.47 -8.27 16.13
CA PRO A 652 -32.23 -7.14 15.59
C PRO A 652 -31.66 -5.79 16.05
N ARG A 653 -30.60 -5.36 15.36
CA ARG A 653 -30.25 -3.95 15.18
C ARG A 653 -30.38 -3.66 13.70
N ASP A 654 -31.60 -3.71 13.16
CA ASP A 654 -31.88 -2.96 11.94
C ASP A 654 -32.27 -1.55 12.41
N PRO A 655 -31.38 -0.54 12.30
CA PRO A 655 -31.72 0.84 12.65
C PRO A 655 -32.75 1.44 11.67
N PHE A 656 -33.09 0.72 10.60
CA PHE A 656 -33.94 1.18 9.52
C PHE A 656 -35.35 0.57 9.64
N PRO A 657 -36.44 1.37 9.60
CA PRO A 657 -37.80 0.87 9.53
C PRO A 657 -38.05 0.28 8.12
N TYR A 658 -37.63 -0.96 7.91
CA TYR A 658 -37.78 -1.67 6.62
C TYR A 658 -39.13 -2.35 6.43
N LYS A 659 -39.99 -2.31 7.46
CA LYS A 659 -41.15 -3.21 7.57
C LYS A 659 -42.18 -3.00 6.46
N ASP A 660 -42.29 -1.79 5.93
CA ASP A 660 -43.24 -1.41 4.89
C ASP A 660 -42.60 -1.27 3.49
N LEU A 661 -41.28 -1.52 3.38
CA LEU A 661 -40.49 -1.29 2.16
C LEU A 661 -40.21 -2.57 1.37
N LEU A 662 -40.50 -3.75 1.92
CA LEU A 662 -40.27 -5.03 1.25
C LEU A 662 -41.49 -5.45 0.42
N PRO A 663 -41.34 -5.65 -0.91
CA PRO A 663 -42.42 -6.11 -1.76
C PRO A 663 -42.90 -7.51 -1.38
N MET A 664 -44.21 -7.72 -1.45
CA MET A 664 -44.84 -9.00 -1.10
C MET A 664 -44.29 -10.17 -1.94
N ALA A 665 -43.98 -9.92 -3.21
CA ALA A 665 -43.35 -10.91 -4.09
C ALA A 665 -41.99 -11.40 -3.54
N TYR A 666 -41.17 -10.51 -2.97
CA TYR A 666 -39.91 -10.91 -2.34
C TYR A 666 -40.15 -11.74 -1.08
N LEU A 667 -41.02 -11.24 -0.17
CA LEU A 667 -41.31 -11.92 1.10
C LEU A 667 -41.83 -13.36 0.90
N LEU A 668 -42.63 -13.58 -0.14
CA LEU A 668 -43.16 -14.89 -0.51
C LEU A 668 -42.08 -15.82 -1.09
N LEU A 669 -41.16 -15.29 -1.89
CA LEU A 669 -40.16 -16.09 -2.60
C LEU A 669 -38.90 -16.37 -1.75
N ALA A 670 -38.49 -15.44 -0.89
CA ALA A 670 -37.26 -15.54 -0.11
C ALA A 670 -37.10 -16.86 0.69
N PRO A 671 -38.15 -17.43 1.33
CA PRO A 671 -38.05 -18.71 2.04
C PRO A 671 -37.63 -19.90 1.18
N PHE A 672 -37.83 -19.85 -0.15
CA PHE A 672 -37.42 -20.91 -1.07
C PHE A 672 -35.91 -20.89 -1.36
N PHE A 673 -35.20 -19.81 -1.03
CA PHE A 673 -33.77 -19.65 -1.28
C PHE A 673 -32.92 -19.82 -0.01
N VAL A 674 -33.56 -20.19 1.11
CA VAL A 674 -32.90 -20.52 2.38
C VAL A 674 -32.92 -22.04 2.60
N PRO A 675 -31.80 -22.68 3.00
CA PRO A 675 -31.72 -24.13 3.13
C PRO A 675 -32.75 -24.73 4.11
N LEU A 676 -33.04 -23.99 5.18
CA LEU A 676 -34.00 -24.36 6.22
C LEU A 676 -34.52 -23.09 6.89
N THR A 677 -35.84 -22.92 6.88
CA THR A 677 -36.51 -21.86 7.64
C THR A 677 -37.03 -22.47 8.95
N GLU A 678 -36.58 -21.95 10.09
CA GLU A 678 -37.01 -22.38 11.42
C GLU A 678 -37.68 -21.22 12.15
N TRP A 679 -38.84 -21.49 12.76
CA TRP A 679 -39.53 -20.53 13.61
C TRP A 679 -40.21 -21.24 14.79
N ASN A 680 -40.63 -20.46 15.78
CA ASN A 680 -41.43 -20.96 16.89
C ASN A 680 -42.87 -20.53 16.70
N GLU A 681 -43.79 -21.45 16.89
CA GLU A 681 -45.23 -21.24 16.86
C GLU A 681 -45.76 -21.48 18.28
N ARG A 682 -46.62 -20.58 18.76
CA ARG A 682 -47.29 -20.73 20.06
C ARG A 682 -48.55 -21.55 19.89
N THR A 683 -48.66 -22.68 20.58
CA THR A 683 -49.87 -23.49 20.55
C THR A 683 -51.01 -22.79 21.29
N PRO A 684 -52.28 -23.16 21.03
CA PRO A 684 -53.42 -22.65 21.78
C PRO A 684 -53.30 -22.85 23.30
N GLU A 685 -52.57 -23.87 23.77
CA GLU A 685 -52.29 -24.10 25.19
C GLU A 685 -51.12 -23.27 25.75
N GLY A 686 -50.51 -22.40 24.95
CA GLY A 686 -49.41 -21.52 25.34
C GLY A 686 -48.01 -22.14 25.26
N SER A 687 -47.89 -23.41 24.81
CA SER A 687 -46.60 -24.08 24.62
C SER A 687 -45.91 -23.61 23.33
N ARG A 688 -44.56 -23.59 23.30
CA ARG A 688 -43.80 -23.22 22.10
C ARG A 688 -43.39 -24.47 21.31
N VAL A 689 -43.85 -24.56 20.06
CA VAL A 689 -43.49 -25.64 19.13
C VAL A 689 -42.57 -25.07 18.05
N SER A 690 -41.42 -25.71 17.86
CA SER A 690 -40.49 -25.35 16.80
C SER A 690 -40.94 -25.98 15.48
N ARG A 691 -41.21 -25.14 14.48
CA ARG A 691 -41.57 -25.54 13.12
C ARG A 691 -40.37 -25.38 12.19
N ARG A 692 -40.33 -26.24 11.17
CA ARG A 692 -39.27 -26.29 10.15
C ARG A 692 -39.91 -26.35 8.77
N LEU A 693 -39.49 -25.48 7.87
CA LEU A 693 -39.87 -25.48 6.46
C LEU A 693 -38.65 -25.64 5.57
N MET A 694 -38.66 -26.69 4.75
CA MET A 694 -37.71 -26.88 3.65
C MET A 694 -38.41 -26.63 2.32
N ALA A 695 -38.56 -25.35 1.96
CA ALA A 695 -39.17 -24.95 0.69
C ALA A 695 -38.16 -25.09 -0.46
N ARG A 696 -38.55 -25.73 -1.57
CA ARG A 696 -37.68 -25.91 -2.75
C ARG A 696 -38.27 -25.27 -4.01
N PRO A 697 -37.54 -24.39 -4.69
CA PRO A 697 -38.00 -23.77 -5.93
C PRO A 697 -38.04 -24.80 -7.06
N ARG A 698 -38.84 -24.55 -8.11
CA ARG A 698 -38.75 -25.37 -9.33
C ARG A 698 -37.53 -24.98 -10.15
N ALA A 699 -37.01 -25.96 -10.86
CA ALA A 699 -35.93 -25.84 -11.86
C ALA A 699 -36.11 -24.67 -12.84
N ASP A 700 -37.34 -24.36 -13.24
CA ASP A 700 -37.66 -23.33 -14.24
C ASP A 700 -37.83 -21.91 -13.66
N TRP A 701 -37.85 -21.74 -12.34
CA TRP A 701 -38.12 -20.43 -11.71
C TRP A 701 -37.07 -19.37 -12.06
N GLY A 702 -35.78 -19.73 -12.07
CA GLY A 702 -34.72 -18.78 -12.43
C GLY A 702 -34.90 -18.20 -13.84
N ALA A 703 -35.23 -19.04 -14.81
CA ALA A 703 -35.47 -18.62 -16.20
C ALA A 703 -36.76 -17.80 -16.33
N LEU A 704 -37.84 -18.16 -15.63
CA LEU A 704 -39.10 -17.41 -15.62
C LEU A 704 -38.93 -16.01 -15.02
N LEU A 705 -38.20 -15.90 -13.90
CA LEU A 705 -37.91 -14.61 -13.26
C LEU A 705 -37.05 -13.71 -14.17
N ALA A 706 -35.99 -14.26 -14.77
CA ALA A 706 -35.15 -13.52 -15.72
C ALA A 706 -35.92 -13.07 -16.98
N ALA A 707 -36.96 -13.82 -17.37
CA ALA A 707 -37.86 -13.47 -18.48
C ALA A 707 -39.01 -12.53 -18.09
N GLY A 708 -39.02 -11.99 -16.87
CA GLY A 708 -40.07 -11.06 -16.41
C GLY A 708 -41.39 -11.72 -16.00
N ARG A 709 -41.47 -13.05 -15.95
CA ARG A 709 -42.69 -13.82 -15.64
C ARG A 709 -42.89 -14.00 -14.13
N THR A 710 -42.77 -12.90 -13.37
CA THR A 710 -42.84 -12.90 -11.90
C THR A 710 -44.16 -13.45 -11.35
N GLU A 711 -45.28 -13.05 -11.94
CA GLU A 711 -46.61 -13.45 -11.48
C GLU A 711 -46.79 -14.98 -11.47
N GLU A 712 -46.30 -15.66 -12.51
CA GLU A 712 -46.38 -17.11 -12.61
C GLU A 712 -45.56 -17.80 -11.52
N VAL A 713 -44.38 -17.26 -11.20
CA VAL A 713 -43.51 -17.80 -10.15
C VAL A 713 -44.15 -17.62 -8.77
N VAL A 714 -44.77 -16.46 -8.52
CA VAL A 714 -45.55 -16.16 -7.30
C VAL A 714 -46.71 -17.13 -7.14
N GLN A 715 -47.52 -17.36 -8.17
CA GLN A 715 -48.66 -18.30 -8.10
C GLN A 715 -48.20 -19.74 -7.80
N ARG A 716 -47.09 -20.16 -8.42
CA ARG A 716 -46.49 -21.48 -8.17
C ARG A 716 -45.91 -21.60 -6.76
N ALA A 717 -45.38 -20.52 -6.20
CA ALA A 717 -44.89 -20.47 -4.82
C ALA A 717 -46.03 -20.56 -3.80
N ILE A 718 -47.12 -19.81 -3.98
CA ILE A 718 -48.33 -19.90 -3.13
C ILE A 718 -48.85 -21.34 -3.11
N THR A 719 -48.99 -21.95 -4.29
CA THR A 719 -49.47 -23.33 -4.42
C THR A 719 -48.58 -24.30 -3.63
N ARG A 720 -47.25 -24.12 -3.69
CA ARG A 720 -46.29 -24.94 -2.94
C ARG A 720 -46.37 -24.75 -1.43
N LEU A 721 -46.52 -23.52 -0.95
CA LEU A 721 -46.68 -23.25 0.48
C LEU A 721 -47.98 -23.87 1.03
N ARG A 722 -49.07 -23.81 0.25
CA ARG A 722 -50.35 -24.47 0.61
C ARG A 722 -50.23 -25.99 0.67
N ILE A 723 -49.51 -26.60 -0.28
CA ILE A 723 -49.21 -28.05 -0.24
C ILE A 723 -48.45 -28.39 1.05
N GLY A 724 -47.61 -27.48 1.56
CA GLY A 724 -46.89 -27.61 2.84
C GLY A 724 -47.68 -27.25 4.08
N GLY A 725 -49.00 -27.07 3.98
CA GLY A 725 -49.87 -26.82 5.12
C GLY A 725 -49.82 -25.38 5.64
N LEU A 726 -49.15 -24.45 4.94
CA LEU A 726 -49.12 -23.04 5.32
C LEU A 726 -50.22 -22.28 4.57
N GLN A 727 -51.16 -21.70 5.31
CA GLN A 727 -52.16 -20.81 4.76
C GLN A 727 -51.62 -19.38 4.68
N THR A 728 -51.36 -18.91 3.47
CA THR A 728 -50.97 -17.52 3.23
C THR A 728 -52.14 -16.57 3.54
N LYS A 729 -51.93 -15.47 4.28
CA LYS A 729 -52.91 -14.37 4.43
C LYS A 729 -53.39 -14.02 3.02
N ALA A 730 -54.71 -13.93 2.84
CA ALA A 730 -55.39 -13.91 1.55
C ALA A 730 -54.78 -12.91 0.55
N LEU A 731 -53.79 -13.35 -0.22
CA LEU A 731 -53.53 -12.82 -1.54
C LEU A 731 -54.63 -13.40 -2.42
N SER A 732 -55.70 -12.64 -2.64
CA SER A 732 -56.59 -12.94 -3.75
C SER A 732 -55.71 -13.11 -5.01
N PRO A 733 -56.03 -14.02 -5.95
CA PRO A 733 -55.40 -14.01 -7.26
C PRO A 733 -55.43 -12.62 -7.93
N LEU A 734 -56.38 -11.74 -7.55
CA LEU A 734 -56.43 -10.32 -7.93
C LEU A 734 -55.44 -9.43 -7.17
N ASP A 735 -55.13 -9.71 -5.89
CA ASP A 735 -54.09 -9.01 -5.13
C ASP A 735 -52.69 -9.47 -5.54
N ALA A 736 -52.56 -10.72 -6.01
CA ALA A 736 -51.33 -11.24 -6.61
C ALA A 736 -51.03 -10.57 -7.96
N ARG A 737 -52.05 -10.15 -8.72
CA ARG A 737 -51.90 -9.24 -9.88
C ARG A 737 -51.35 -7.88 -9.45
N GLY A 738 -51.71 -7.41 -8.25
CA GLY A 738 -51.15 -6.20 -7.62
C GLY A 738 -49.77 -6.38 -7.00
N ALA A 739 -49.46 -7.55 -6.43
CA ALA A 739 -48.16 -7.89 -5.83
C ALA A 739 -47.05 -8.08 -6.88
N GLY A 740 -47.42 -8.39 -8.13
CA GLY A 740 -46.56 -8.31 -9.30
C GLY A 740 -46.47 -6.92 -9.93
N SER A 741 -47.22 -5.93 -9.46
CA SER A 741 -47.19 -4.58 -9.98
C SER A 741 -46.31 -3.68 -9.11
N VAL A 742 -45.36 -3.00 -9.77
CA VAL A 742 -44.38 -2.02 -9.24
C VAL A 742 -43.08 -2.60 -8.61
N ILE A 743 -42.67 -3.83 -8.91
CA ILE A 743 -41.24 -4.21 -8.76
C ILE A 743 -40.67 -4.70 -10.08
N ASP A 744 -39.50 -4.17 -10.46
CA ASP A 744 -38.74 -4.64 -11.61
C ASP A 744 -38.41 -6.13 -11.44
N PRO A 745 -38.86 -7.02 -12.36
CA PRO A 745 -38.57 -8.45 -12.30
C PRO A 745 -37.07 -8.78 -12.21
N THR A 746 -36.23 -7.96 -12.86
CA THR A 746 -34.77 -8.10 -12.87
C THR A 746 -34.21 -7.82 -11.48
N LEU A 747 -34.70 -6.75 -10.84
CA LEU A 747 -34.32 -6.38 -9.47
C LEU A 747 -34.76 -7.44 -8.46
N LEU A 748 -35.99 -7.97 -8.62
CA LEU A 748 -36.49 -9.07 -7.80
C LEU A 748 -35.61 -10.32 -7.97
N ALA A 749 -35.30 -10.73 -9.20
CA ALA A 749 -34.42 -11.87 -9.46
C ALA A 749 -33.03 -11.68 -8.84
N ALA A 750 -32.43 -10.50 -9.01
CA ALA A 750 -31.14 -10.17 -8.40
C ALA A 750 -31.18 -10.24 -6.86
N SER A 751 -32.26 -9.77 -6.23
CA SER A 751 -32.41 -9.78 -4.77
C SER A 751 -32.51 -11.20 -4.18
N LEU A 752 -33.05 -12.16 -4.93
CA LEU A 752 -33.18 -13.56 -4.50
C LEU A 752 -31.85 -14.31 -4.52
N LEU A 753 -30.81 -13.76 -5.17
CA LEU A 753 -29.44 -14.23 -4.98
C LEU A 753 -28.89 -13.83 -3.61
N ILE A 754 -29.39 -12.77 -2.96
CA ILE A 754 -28.78 -12.26 -1.74
C ILE A 754 -29.03 -13.23 -0.57
N PRO A 755 -27.99 -13.76 0.11
CA PRO A 755 -28.17 -14.72 1.20
C PRO A 755 -28.72 -14.03 2.45
N ILE A 756 -29.85 -14.53 2.93
CA ILE A 756 -30.45 -14.11 4.20
C ILE A 756 -30.37 -15.24 5.24
N GLY A 757 -30.52 -14.87 6.51
CA GLY A 757 -30.57 -15.84 7.61
C GLY A 757 -31.90 -16.57 7.73
N SER A 758 -31.89 -17.71 8.43
CA SER A 758 -33.11 -18.48 8.74
C SER A 758 -34.13 -17.62 9.50
N TRP A 759 -33.66 -16.74 10.39
CA TRP A 759 -34.52 -15.77 11.09
C TRP A 759 -35.16 -14.75 10.14
N SER A 760 -34.39 -14.17 9.21
CA SER A 760 -34.91 -13.26 8.20
C SER A 760 -35.95 -13.94 7.30
N ALA A 761 -35.73 -15.22 6.94
CA ALA A 761 -36.71 -15.99 6.19
C ALA A 761 -37.98 -16.30 7.01
N ALA A 762 -37.84 -16.54 8.31
CA ALA A 762 -38.97 -16.70 9.23
C ALA A 762 -39.78 -15.40 9.38
N ASP A 763 -39.13 -14.24 9.55
CA ASP A 763 -39.80 -12.93 9.57
C ASP A 763 -40.54 -12.67 8.23
N ALA A 764 -39.90 -12.99 7.10
CA ALA A 764 -40.56 -12.89 5.79
C ALA A 764 -41.78 -13.81 5.68
N LEU A 765 -41.67 -15.06 6.14
CA LEU A 765 -42.77 -16.03 6.12
C LEU A 765 -43.92 -15.62 7.04
N ALA A 766 -43.63 -15.14 8.26
CA ALA A 766 -44.63 -14.68 9.22
C ALA A 766 -45.50 -13.57 8.65
N ARG A 767 -44.93 -12.66 7.86
CA ARG A 767 -45.65 -11.55 7.20
C ARG A 767 -46.59 -12.02 6.10
N VAL A 768 -46.21 -13.10 5.40
CA VAL A 768 -47.00 -13.70 4.31
C VAL A 768 -48.10 -14.61 4.82
N VAL A 769 -47.84 -15.39 5.88
CA VAL A 769 -48.80 -16.33 6.49
C VAL A 769 -49.76 -15.59 7.43
N GLY A 770 -49.28 -14.54 8.09
CA GLY A 770 -50.11 -13.63 8.86
C GLY A 770 -50.56 -14.12 10.23
N ASP A 771 -49.90 -15.14 10.75
CA ASP A 771 -50.22 -15.77 12.03
C ASP A 771 -49.67 -14.96 13.22
N PRO A 772 -50.51 -14.45 14.14
CA PRO A 772 -50.07 -13.79 15.36
C PRO A 772 -49.36 -14.73 16.35
N ALA A 773 -49.44 -16.06 16.19
CA ALA A 773 -48.79 -17.05 17.04
C ALA A 773 -47.32 -17.35 16.64
N MET A 774 -46.81 -16.80 15.53
CA MET A 774 -45.38 -16.86 15.20
C MET A 774 -44.58 -15.88 16.09
N GLU A 775 -44.23 -16.32 17.30
CA GLU A 775 -43.27 -15.60 18.14
C GLU A 775 -41.85 -15.75 17.56
N THR A 776 -41.37 -14.73 16.85
CA THR A 776 -39.97 -14.61 16.41
C THR A 776 -39.04 -14.27 17.60
N ASN A 777 -39.07 -15.06 18.68
CA ASN A 777 -38.36 -14.71 19.92
C ASN A 777 -36.82 -14.89 19.78
N PRO A 778 -36.00 -13.94 20.28
CA PRO A 778 -34.56 -13.90 20.08
C PRO A 778 -33.87 -14.87 21.04
N ARG A 779 -32.97 -15.72 20.53
CA ARG A 779 -31.96 -16.32 21.41
C ARG A 779 -30.99 -15.20 21.82
N GLY A 780 -31.18 -14.62 23.01
CA GLY A 780 -30.26 -13.63 23.54
C GLY A 780 -30.68 -12.79 24.76
N ALA A 781 -31.89 -12.92 25.30
CA ALA A 781 -32.20 -12.36 26.61
C ALA A 781 -32.43 -13.53 27.59
N ARG A 782 -31.50 -13.73 28.53
CA ARG A 782 -31.89 -14.35 29.80
C ARG A 782 -32.96 -13.44 30.38
N GLN A 783 -34.16 -13.96 30.63
CA GLN A 783 -35.04 -13.34 31.61
C GLN A 783 -34.31 -13.42 32.97
N PRO A 784 -34.31 -12.36 33.79
CA PRO A 784 -34.02 -12.52 35.20
C PRO A 784 -35.17 -13.34 35.79
N ASP A 785 -34.83 -14.49 36.36
CA ASP A 785 -35.80 -15.28 37.12
C ASP A 785 -36.33 -14.46 38.31
N ASP A 786 -37.57 -14.78 38.66
CA ASP A 786 -38.40 -14.22 39.72
C ASP A 786 -37.67 -14.04 41.07
N GLU A 787 -37.52 -12.78 41.52
CA GLU A 787 -37.46 -12.44 42.94
C GLU A 787 -38.82 -11.83 43.36
N LEU A 788 -39.76 -12.70 43.71
CA LEU A 788 -40.85 -12.38 44.64
C LEU A 788 -41.02 -13.55 45.60
N GLY A 789 -40.28 -13.48 46.70
CA GLY A 789 -40.49 -14.26 47.91
C GLY A 789 -40.24 -13.36 49.11
N GLU A 790 -41.28 -12.66 49.56
CA GLU A 790 -41.26 -11.94 50.84
C GLU A 790 -41.12 -12.92 52.02
N SER A 791 -40.28 -12.50 52.98
CA SER A 791 -40.38 -12.74 54.43
C SER A 791 -40.17 -14.16 55.00
N SER A 792 -39.00 -14.39 55.61
CA SER A 792 -38.96 -14.58 57.07
C SER A 792 -37.65 -14.07 57.68
N GLU A 793 -37.81 -13.37 58.79
CA GLU A 793 -36.77 -12.85 59.67
C GLU A 793 -35.88 -13.98 60.21
N LEU A 794 -34.60 -13.69 60.47
CA LEU A 794 -33.95 -13.81 61.79
C LEU A 794 -32.43 -13.58 61.74
N SER A 795 -32.03 -12.50 62.43
CA SER A 795 -30.84 -12.37 63.28
C SER A 795 -29.42 -12.62 62.75
N GLY A 796 -28.60 -11.56 62.80
CA GLY A 796 -27.28 -11.63 63.46
C GLY A 796 -26.06 -11.21 62.63
N SER A 797 -25.47 -10.06 62.99
CA SER A 797 -24.02 -9.83 63.26
C SER A 797 -23.01 -10.46 62.27
N SER A 798 -22.07 -9.78 61.60
CA SER A 798 -21.17 -8.70 62.05
C SER A 798 -20.12 -8.39 60.94
N THR A 799 -19.61 -7.14 60.98
CA THR A 799 -18.22 -6.69 60.66
C THR A 799 -17.63 -6.78 59.24
N ILE A 800 -17.57 -5.61 58.57
CA ILE A 800 -16.38 -4.85 58.15
C ILE A 800 -15.12 -5.66 57.73
N SER A 801 -14.70 -5.53 56.46
CA SER A 801 -13.41 -4.91 56.05
C SER A 801 -13.19 -4.99 54.53
N THR A 802 -13.06 -3.82 53.90
CA THR A 802 -12.35 -3.52 52.64
C THR A 802 -10.83 -3.68 52.80
N PRO A 803 -9.99 -3.71 51.73
CA PRO A 803 -10.13 -3.05 50.41
C PRO A 803 -10.39 -3.96 49.21
#